data_AF-A0A1R4HUW3-F1
#
_entry.id   AF-A0A1R4HUW3-F1
#
_cell.length_a   1.000
_cell.length_b   1.000
_cell.length_c   1.000
_cell.angle_alpha   90.00
_cell.angle_beta   90.00
_cell.angle_gamma   90.00
#
_symmetry.space_group_name_H-M   'P 1'
#
loop_
_entity.id
_entity.type
_entity.pdbx_description
1 polymer ?
#
loop_
_entity_poly.entity_id
_entity_poly.type
_entity_poly.pdbx_seq_one_letter_code
_entity_poly.pdbx_strand_id
1 'polypeptide(L)'
;MTTHSPAGYFPVDLTHAYNAPVDLFEDPQDVTLGQRVLHGLPFSFGTAQHAVVRATPGAHVDMNVEGIATSLVFAHAVLETDLYSGGSIGEHVGAYLVTYADGSEVEISLSQRFEIGPTPRKWLGHVTPLDWGQTPFLAVNDAEHELMERVCGRFDTAGARLVEIEDPQSRVPYLLPYRFYLWAWQNPHPELAIARVRLSGGEKHTLLLGAITRSTLAEEPLNRAVEREMLIQLTGVEMDETVEVAVDRGTAQYVYRTHRTPDKVRTGVFGWGSAHSEPGSGYVRVAAAPSATIMIMRADAVLAEFIWGDLVAADTLRLTEQVSVALPSADRSWVRGSIRDADTGQPVAARVRFESADGIPYAPYGHHAHINSDGSTWNLDIGGDVRLGASTYAFADGRFEGWLPNGEITVEVVRGFTYEPFRGSITVSAEQTSFDIQLTRRFNPLERGYVGGDTHVHFVSTKGAELEARAEDVQIVNLLQTQWGQLFTSTEEFSGRPEYSLEREAVVFTGQENRTNMLGHINLLGLSEPIMPWCTGGSEEAELGGGLETTLSHWADECHAQGGTVVLAHFPVPYGETAALLATGRLDAVESIGFDHYNMGEYYKYLNAGFQIPIAAGTDKMTAEVPIGMLRTYAGVPSKTPDYWEWCQGIKNGDTMITSGPLLWVTVDGAAPGQTLTRSRGNRITVAGELETIFPVTEVEVLLNGVVQARIPVAAQGGTASFAHDLEVTEDSWVAVRCFGANDARHHDTWDRVVFAHTSPVYVTTQGEYQRFNEHTIKNMLRIVDGARRYVVERGRTQWAGSVTHRHTHPDHEAFLVAPLDEATRTLTELIRTHTS
;
A
#
# COMPACT_ATOMS: atom_id res chain seq x y z
N MET A 1 -1.90 18.65 -29.23
CA MET A 1 -1.44 17.62 -30.18
C MET A 1 -1.49 18.18 -31.60
N THR A 2 -0.34 18.31 -32.24
CA THR A 2 -0.22 18.65 -33.66
C THR A 2 -0.82 17.52 -34.50
N THR A 3 -1.76 17.86 -35.39
CA THR A 3 -2.45 16.96 -36.31
C THR A 3 -1.52 16.46 -37.42
N HIS A 4 -0.52 15.67 -37.09
CA HIS A 4 0.20 14.88 -38.08
C HIS A 4 -0.63 13.64 -38.40
N SER A 5 -1.16 13.56 -39.62
CA SER A 5 -1.67 12.29 -40.13
C SER A 5 -0.50 11.29 -40.12
N PRO A 6 -0.60 10.16 -39.42
CA PRO A 6 0.50 9.21 -39.35
C PRO A 6 0.84 8.71 -40.75
N ALA A 7 2.14 8.65 -41.04
CA ALA A 7 2.63 8.27 -42.35
C ALA A 7 2.04 6.90 -42.77
N GLY A 8 1.43 6.83 -43.95
CA GLY A 8 0.89 5.58 -44.50
C GLY A 8 -0.56 5.25 -44.15
N TYR A 9 -1.27 6.08 -43.38
CA TYR A 9 -2.72 5.98 -43.18
C TYR A 9 -3.46 7.16 -43.77
N PHE A 10 -4.50 6.88 -44.54
CA PHE A 10 -5.23 7.90 -45.30
C PHE A 10 -6.74 7.76 -45.04
N PRO A 11 -7.41 8.78 -44.49
CA PRO A 11 -8.85 8.79 -44.41
C PRO A 11 -9.44 8.81 -45.83
N VAL A 12 -10.53 8.08 -46.03
CA VAL A 12 -11.26 8.05 -47.30
C VAL A 12 -12.35 9.11 -47.28
N ASP A 13 -12.47 9.89 -48.36
CA ASP A 13 -13.56 10.87 -48.50
C ASP A 13 -14.86 10.20 -48.93
N LEU A 14 -15.77 10.02 -47.96
CA LEU A 14 -17.09 9.44 -48.17
C LEU A 14 -18.21 10.49 -48.27
N THR A 15 -17.87 11.78 -48.45
CA THR A 15 -18.86 12.88 -48.45
C THR A 15 -20.00 12.67 -49.43
N HIS A 16 -19.72 12.07 -50.59
CA HIS A 16 -20.72 11.77 -51.62
C HIS A 16 -21.68 10.63 -51.27
N ALA A 17 -21.32 9.77 -50.30
CA ALA A 17 -22.06 8.58 -49.93
C ALA A 17 -22.89 8.75 -48.64
N TYR A 18 -22.57 9.74 -47.80
CA TYR A 18 -23.31 10.01 -46.57
C TYR A 18 -24.77 10.37 -46.84
N ASN A 19 -25.69 9.57 -46.27
CA ASN A 19 -27.11 9.61 -46.63
C ASN A 19 -28.06 9.64 -45.41
N ALA A 20 -27.54 9.73 -44.18
CA ALA A 20 -28.32 9.81 -42.96
C ALA A 20 -27.82 10.91 -42.01
N PRO A 21 -28.72 11.64 -41.32
CA PRO A 21 -28.36 12.68 -40.37
C PRO A 21 -27.97 12.10 -39.00
N VAL A 22 -27.29 12.89 -38.17
CA VAL A 22 -26.85 12.50 -36.82
C VAL A 22 -28.03 12.15 -35.89
N ASP A 23 -29.22 12.69 -36.13
CA ASP A 23 -30.46 12.45 -35.37
C ASP A 23 -30.93 10.98 -35.38
N LEU A 24 -30.25 10.09 -36.11
CA LEU A 24 -30.46 8.64 -36.04
C LEU A 24 -29.98 8.04 -34.69
N PHE A 25 -29.04 8.69 -34.01
CA PHE A 25 -28.53 8.28 -32.70
C PHE A 25 -29.40 8.88 -31.58
N GLU A 26 -29.48 8.21 -30.42
CA GLU A 26 -30.35 8.67 -29.30
C GLU A 26 -29.82 9.92 -28.57
N ASP A 27 -28.55 10.24 -28.76
CA ASP A 27 -27.84 11.37 -28.16
C ASP A 27 -26.99 12.12 -29.20
N PRO A 28 -27.64 12.75 -30.21
CA PRO A 28 -26.96 13.32 -31.37
C PRO A 28 -25.94 14.41 -31.00
N GLN A 29 -26.11 15.09 -29.86
CA GLN A 29 -25.16 16.10 -29.39
C GLN A 29 -23.81 15.51 -28.92
N ASP A 30 -23.78 14.22 -28.58
CA ASP A 30 -22.60 13.53 -28.03
C ASP A 30 -21.85 12.74 -29.12
N VAL A 31 -22.30 12.82 -30.38
CA VAL A 31 -21.65 12.19 -31.53
C VAL A 31 -20.60 13.11 -32.13
N THR A 32 -19.33 12.71 -32.02
CA THR A 32 -18.20 13.44 -32.62
C THR A 32 -18.09 13.17 -34.12
N LEU A 33 -18.18 14.22 -34.94
CA LEU A 33 -18.18 14.22 -36.41
C LEU A 33 -16.94 14.92 -37.01
N GLY A 34 -16.78 14.90 -38.34
CA GLY A 34 -15.66 15.53 -39.03
C GLY A 34 -14.33 14.75 -38.96
N GLN A 35 -13.21 15.45 -39.13
CA GLN A 35 -11.87 14.86 -39.03
C GLN A 35 -11.57 14.52 -37.56
N ARG A 36 -11.21 13.26 -37.30
CA ARG A 36 -10.81 12.81 -35.97
C ARG A 36 -9.79 11.69 -36.05
N VAL A 37 -9.05 11.51 -34.96
CA VAL A 37 -8.11 10.41 -34.78
C VAL A 37 -8.74 9.41 -33.82
N LEU A 38 -8.67 8.12 -34.16
CA LEU A 38 -9.20 7.03 -33.36
C LEU A 38 -8.23 5.87 -33.33
N HIS A 39 -7.82 5.44 -32.14
CA HIS A 39 -6.72 4.50 -31.91
C HIS A 39 -5.47 4.93 -32.69
N GLY A 40 -5.23 6.25 -32.71
CA GLY A 40 -4.19 6.89 -33.50
C GLY A 40 -4.36 6.86 -35.02
N LEU A 41 -5.49 6.38 -35.55
CA LEU A 41 -5.76 6.31 -36.99
C LEU A 41 -6.60 7.50 -37.46
N PRO A 42 -6.27 8.15 -38.58
CA PRO A 42 -7.03 9.29 -39.08
C PRO A 42 -8.31 8.84 -39.77
N PHE A 43 -9.45 9.38 -39.38
CA PHE A 43 -10.76 9.15 -40.01
C PHE A 43 -11.42 10.48 -40.40
N SER A 44 -12.20 10.44 -41.49
CA SER A 44 -13.02 11.54 -41.95
C SER A 44 -14.49 11.15 -41.82
N PHE A 45 -15.18 11.62 -40.77
CA PHE A 45 -16.61 11.42 -40.60
C PHE A 45 -17.41 12.55 -41.26
N GLY A 46 -18.72 12.33 -41.42
CA GLY A 46 -19.63 13.27 -42.06
C GLY A 46 -19.95 14.53 -41.25
N THR A 47 -21.03 15.21 -41.64
CA THR A 47 -21.58 16.41 -40.97
C THR A 47 -22.92 16.10 -40.31
N ALA A 48 -23.47 16.98 -39.47
CA ALA A 48 -24.73 16.70 -38.77
C ALA A 48 -25.88 16.29 -39.71
N GLN A 49 -25.98 16.88 -40.91
CA GLN A 49 -27.01 16.56 -41.90
C GLN A 49 -26.70 15.30 -42.72
N HIS A 50 -25.43 14.96 -42.86
CA HIS A 50 -24.90 13.85 -43.65
C HIS A 50 -23.81 13.16 -42.84
N ALA A 51 -24.19 12.48 -41.76
CA ALA A 51 -23.29 12.02 -40.70
C ALA A 51 -22.66 10.66 -41.03
N VAL A 52 -23.47 9.74 -41.57
CA VAL A 52 -23.07 8.35 -41.83
C VAL A 52 -23.66 7.83 -43.14
N VAL A 53 -23.07 6.75 -43.65
CA VAL A 53 -23.65 5.90 -44.68
C VAL A 53 -24.56 4.89 -43.99
N ARG A 54 -25.84 4.89 -44.37
CA ARG A 54 -26.86 3.97 -43.87
C ARG A 54 -27.32 3.04 -44.99
N ALA A 55 -27.15 1.74 -44.79
CA ALA A 55 -27.71 0.68 -45.63
C ALA A 55 -28.85 -0.01 -44.88
N THR A 56 -30.09 0.28 -45.28
CA THR A 56 -31.28 -0.40 -44.76
C THR A 56 -31.34 -1.85 -45.26
N PRO A 57 -32.18 -2.73 -44.68
CA PRO A 57 -32.29 -4.11 -45.14
C PRO A 57 -32.54 -4.22 -46.64
N GLY A 58 -31.72 -5.03 -47.32
CA GLY A 58 -31.76 -5.23 -48.78
C GLY A 58 -31.29 -4.05 -49.65
N ALA A 59 -30.87 -2.93 -49.06
CA ALA A 59 -30.30 -1.79 -49.78
C ALA A 59 -28.77 -1.85 -49.79
N HIS A 60 -28.16 -1.19 -50.77
CA HIS A 60 -26.71 -1.03 -50.86
C HIS A 60 -26.32 0.41 -51.18
N VAL A 61 -25.11 0.80 -50.78
CA VAL A 61 -24.51 2.09 -51.09
C VAL A 61 -23.09 1.87 -51.62
N ASP A 62 -22.80 2.48 -52.76
CA ASP A 62 -21.48 2.46 -53.40
C ASP A 62 -20.62 3.65 -52.92
N MET A 63 -19.35 3.38 -52.65
CA MET A 63 -18.39 4.38 -52.16
C MET A 63 -17.07 4.29 -52.94
N ASN A 64 -16.57 5.44 -53.39
CA ASN A 64 -15.25 5.53 -54.01
C ASN A 64 -14.18 5.54 -52.91
N VAL A 65 -13.22 4.60 -52.98
CA VAL A 65 -12.09 4.51 -52.03
C VAL A 65 -10.76 4.90 -52.67
N GLU A 66 -10.59 4.57 -53.95
CA GLU A 66 -9.46 4.93 -54.83
C GLU A 66 -8.05 4.81 -54.22
N GLY A 67 -7.33 3.77 -54.63
CA GLY A 67 -5.90 3.62 -54.37
C GLY A 67 -5.53 2.25 -53.81
N ILE A 68 -4.23 2.03 -53.61
CA ILE A 68 -3.73 0.81 -52.98
C ILE A 68 -3.93 0.88 -51.46
N ALA A 69 -4.14 -0.29 -50.86
CA ALA A 69 -4.25 -0.46 -49.42
C ALA A 69 -3.81 -1.86 -49.02
N THR A 70 -2.94 -1.98 -48.02
CA THR A 70 -2.66 -3.25 -47.33
C THR A 70 -3.84 -3.67 -46.46
N SER A 71 -4.51 -2.69 -45.84
CA SER A 71 -5.71 -2.92 -45.04
C SER A 71 -6.68 -1.75 -45.16
N LEU A 72 -7.97 -2.05 -44.95
CA LEU A 72 -9.02 -1.08 -44.75
C LEU A 72 -9.51 -1.18 -43.31
N VAL A 73 -9.61 -0.05 -42.62
CA VAL A 73 -10.21 0.04 -41.29
C VAL A 73 -11.57 0.69 -41.41
N PHE A 74 -12.60 -0.04 -41.01
CA PHE A 74 -14.00 0.40 -41.07
C PHE A 74 -14.45 0.87 -39.70
N ALA A 75 -15.02 2.08 -39.61
CA ALA A 75 -15.76 2.54 -38.44
C ALA A 75 -17.26 2.32 -38.68
N HIS A 76 -17.79 1.19 -38.21
CA HIS A 76 -19.15 0.74 -38.54
C HIS A 76 -19.92 0.20 -37.33
N ALA A 77 -21.24 0.16 -37.45
CA ALA A 77 -22.12 -0.40 -36.42
C ALA A 77 -23.42 -0.96 -37.03
N VAL A 78 -24.06 -1.86 -36.29
CA VAL A 78 -25.44 -2.24 -36.53
C VAL A 78 -26.33 -1.25 -35.79
N LEU A 79 -27.32 -0.66 -36.48
CA LEU A 79 -28.23 0.27 -35.81
C LEU A 79 -29.13 -0.50 -34.83
N GLU A 80 -29.75 -1.60 -35.24
CA GLU A 80 -30.71 -2.36 -34.42
C GLU A 80 -30.33 -3.85 -34.34
N THR A 81 -30.40 -4.40 -33.13
CA THR A 81 -30.12 -5.80 -32.86
C THR A 81 -31.32 -6.46 -32.18
N ASP A 82 -31.49 -7.75 -32.46
CA ASP A 82 -32.49 -8.63 -31.89
C ASP A 82 -31.92 -9.56 -30.81
N LEU A 83 -30.66 -9.35 -30.36
CA LEU A 83 -30.00 -10.20 -29.37
C LEU A 83 -30.81 -10.38 -28.07
N TYR A 84 -31.41 -9.32 -27.54
CA TYR A 84 -32.31 -9.44 -26.37
C TYR A 84 -33.59 -10.22 -26.64
N SER A 85 -34.00 -10.31 -27.90
CA SER A 85 -35.19 -11.03 -28.34
C SER A 85 -34.89 -12.46 -28.81
N GLY A 86 -33.67 -12.96 -28.55
CA GLY A 86 -33.23 -14.31 -28.93
C GLY A 86 -32.49 -14.40 -30.27
N GLY A 87 -32.06 -13.26 -30.83
CA GLY A 87 -31.18 -13.21 -32.00
C GLY A 87 -29.88 -13.99 -31.81
N SER A 88 -29.30 -14.48 -32.91
CA SER A 88 -28.11 -15.34 -32.85
C SER A 88 -26.82 -14.52 -32.96
N ILE A 89 -25.83 -14.91 -32.15
CA ILE A 89 -24.44 -14.46 -32.30
C ILE A 89 -23.87 -15.12 -33.56
N GLY A 90 -23.21 -14.33 -34.42
CA GLY A 90 -22.69 -14.81 -35.71
C GLY A 90 -23.72 -14.83 -36.84
N GLU A 91 -24.95 -14.34 -36.61
CA GLU A 91 -25.92 -14.15 -37.69
C GLU A 91 -25.40 -13.14 -38.72
N HIS A 92 -25.59 -13.42 -40.00
CA HIS A 92 -25.18 -12.52 -41.08
C HIS A 92 -26.04 -11.24 -41.09
N VAL A 93 -25.39 -10.07 -40.98
CA VAL A 93 -26.08 -8.77 -40.89
C VAL A 93 -25.89 -7.91 -42.15
N GLY A 94 -24.98 -8.28 -43.03
CA GLY A 94 -24.74 -7.64 -44.33
C GLY A 94 -23.33 -7.92 -44.84
N ALA A 95 -22.86 -7.16 -45.83
CA ALA A 95 -21.58 -7.40 -46.47
C ALA A 95 -20.91 -6.13 -47.02
N TYR A 96 -19.59 -6.19 -47.17
CA TYR A 96 -18.86 -5.30 -48.07
C TYR A 96 -18.48 -6.04 -49.36
N LEU A 97 -18.53 -5.35 -50.50
CA LEU A 97 -17.95 -5.82 -51.77
C LEU A 97 -16.88 -4.82 -52.21
N VAL A 98 -15.63 -5.28 -52.25
CA VAL A 98 -14.47 -4.49 -52.69
C VAL A 98 -14.21 -4.78 -54.16
N THR A 99 -14.31 -3.78 -55.03
CA THR A 99 -14.01 -3.88 -56.46
C THR A 99 -12.66 -3.20 -56.75
N TYR A 100 -11.73 -3.93 -57.38
CA TYR A 100 -10.43 -3.40 -57.79
C TYR A 100 -10.48 -2.76 -59.18
N ALA A 101 -9.46 -1.96 -59.50
CA ALA A 101 -9.36 -1.23 -60.77
C ALA A 101 -9.28 -2.16 -62.00
N ASP A 102 -8.87 -3.42 -61.83
CA ASP A 102 -8.85 -4.43 -62.89
C ASP A 102 -10.21 -5.15 -63.07
N GLY A 103 -11.19 -4.83 -62.23
CA GLY A 103 -12.55 -5.41 -62.24
C GLY A 103 -12.70 -6.68 -61.41
N SER A 104 -11.64 -7.17 -60.75
CA SER A 104 -11.78 -8.25 -59.77
C SER A 104 -12.53 -7.77 -58.52
N GLU A 105 -13.17 -8.69 -57.81
CA GLU A 105 -14.00 -8.37 -56.64
C GLU A 105 -13.74 -9.33 -55.48
N VAL A 106 -13.82 -8.81 -54.25
CA VAL A 106 -13.78 -9.59 -53.01
C VAL A 106 -14.97 -9.21 -52.14
N GLU A 107 -15.80 -10.20 -51.81
CA GLU A 107 -16.92 -10.04 -50.89
C GLU A 107 -16.51 -10.39 -49.46
N ILE A 108 -17.00 -9.60 -48.51
CA ILE A 108 -16.71 -9.68 -47.08
C ILE A 108 -18.05 -9.76 -46.34
N SER A 109 -18.35 -10.93 -45.78
CA SER A 109 -19.53 -11.13 -44.94
C SER A 109 -19.34 -10.48 -43.57
N LEU A 110 -20.35 -9.76 -43.07
CA LEU A 110 -20.39 -9.17 -41.73
C LEU A 110 -21.34 -9.97 -40.85
N SER A 111 -20.86 -10.38 -39.68
CA SER A 111 -21.63 -11.17 -38.73
C SER A 111 -21.84 -10.42 -37.42
N GLN A 112 -23.04 -10.52 -36.86
CA GLN A 112 -23.39 -9.89 -35.59
C GLN A 112 -22.43 -10.34 -34.48
N ARG A 113 -21.81 -9.36 -33.82
CA ARG A 113 -20.76 -9.53 -32.79
C ARG A 113 -19.44 -10.12 -33.28
N PHE A 114 -19.13 -10.15 -34.56
CA PHE A 114 -17.80 -10.53 -35.04
C PHE A 114 -17.04 -9.31 -35.53
N GLU A 115 -17.29 -8.88 -36.77
CA GLU A 115 -16.68 -7.68 -37.34
C GLU A 115 -17.40 -6.42 -36.85
N ILE A 116 -18.70 -6.53 -36.59
CA ILE A 116 -19.59 -5.41 -36.31
C ILE A 116 -20.51 -5.70 -35.11
N GLY A 117 -20.82 -4.68 -34.33
CA GLY A 117 -21.70 -4.76 -33.16
C GLY A 117 -22.80 -3.70 -33.17
N PRO A 118 -23.78 -3.80 -32.25
CA PRO A 118 -24.83 -2.80 -32.10
C PRO A 118 -24.27 -1.48 -31.57
N THR A 119 -24.68 -0.36 -32.15
CA THR A 119 -24.35 0.97 -31.63
C THR A 119 -24.99 1.16 -30.23
N PRO A 120 -24.28 1.73 -29.25
CA PRO A 120 -24.82 2.02 -27.93
C PRO A 120 -26.16 2.74 -27.97
N ARG A 121 -27.05 2.40 -27.03
CA ARG A 121 -28.38 3.02 -26.86
C ARG A 121 -28.94 2.81 -25.46
N LYS A 122 -30.04 3.49 -25.12
CA LYS A 122 -30.74 3.27 -23.85
C LYS A 122 -31.52 1.97 -23.91
N TRP A 123 -31.09 0.98 -23.13
CA TRP A 123 -31.77 -0.31 -22.99
C TRP A 123 -32.87 -0.26 -21.90
N LEU A 124 -33.96 0.46 -22.19
CA LEU A 124 -35.09 0.59 -21.25
C LEU A 124 -35.66 -0.79 -20.86
N GLY A 125 -35.84 -1.01 -19.56
CA GLY A 125 -36.36 -2.27 -19.02
C GLY A 125 -35.29 -3.35 -18.80
N HIS A 126 -34.02 -3.08 -19.09
CA HIS A 126 -32.90 -3.98 -18.82
C HIS A 126 -31.97 -3.41 -17.75
N VAL A 127 -31.63 -4.24 -16.76
CA VAL A 127 -30.71 -3.86 -15.67
C VAL A 127 -29.25 -3.84 -16.16
N THR A 128 -28.91 -4.75 -17.06
CA THR A 128 -27.59 -4.86 -17.70
C THR A 128 -27.73 -4.44 -19.16
N PRO A 129 -27.11 -3.32 -19.58
CA PRO A 129 -27.15 -2.88 -20.97
C PRO A 129 -26.32 -3.81 -21.86
N LEU A 130 -26.69 -3.97 -23.14
CA LEU A 130 -26.10 -4.97 -24.02
C LEU A 130 -24.65 -4.63 -24.36
N ASP A 131 -24.38 -3.35 -24.51
CA ASP A 131 -23.09 -2.74 -24.81
C ASP A 131 -22.10 -2.84 -23.63
N TRP A 132 -22.53 -3.26 -22.43
CA TRP A 132 -21.61 -3.62 -21.34
C TRP A 132 -21.11 -5.07 -21.52
N GLY A 133 -19.98 -5.22 -22.21
CA GLY A 133 -19.26 -6.49 -22.38
C GLY A 133 -19.74 -7.39 -23.52
N GLN A 134 -20.75 -6.98 -24.32
CA GLN A 134 -21.13 -7.68 -25.56
C GLN A 134 -20.65 -6.98 -26.85
N THR A 135 -19.44 -6.44 -26.81
CA THR A 135 -18.76 -5.91 -27.99
C THR A 135 -18.51 -7.03 -29.05
N PRO A 136 -18.26 -6.64 -30.31
CA PRO A 136 -17.85 -7.56 -31.36
C PRO A 136 -16.46 -8.18 -31.08
N PHE A 137 -16.26 -9.43 -31.51
CA PHE A 137 -15.05 -10.22 -31.22
C PHE A 137 -13.82 -9.81 -32.02
N LEU A 138 -13.99 -9.21 -33.21
CA LEU A 138 -12.90 -8.89 -34.13
C LEU A 138 -12.64 -7.38 -34.25
N ALA A 139 -13.41 -6.55 -33.55
CA ALA A 139 -13.37 -5.10 -33.64
C ALA A 139 -13.29 -4.44 -32.25
N VAL A 140 -12.67 -3.26 -32.19
CA VAL A 140 -12.61 -2.44 -30.96
C VAL A 140 -13.65 -1.33 -31.04
N ASN A 141 -14.11 -0.79 -29.91
CA ASN A 141 -15.00 0.37 -29.97
C ASN A 141 -14.22 1.65 -30.32
N ASP A 142 -14.89 2.70 -30.80
CA ASP A 142 -14.25 3.96 -31.20
C ASP A 142 -13.94 4.94 -30.04
N ALA A 143 -13.96 4.47 -28.80
CA ALA A 143 -13.38 5.15 -27.64
C ALA A 143 -12.15 4.38 -27.13
N GLU A 144 -11.20 5.11 -26.57
CA GLU A 144 -9.90 4.59 -26.10
C GLU A 144 -9.85 4.59 -24.57
N HIS A 145 -9.00 3.73 -24.01
CA HIS A 145 -8.64 3.85 -22.60
C HIS A 145 -7.74 5.06 -22.41
N GLU A 146 -7.98 5.82 -21.35
CA GLU A 146 -7.12 6.93 -20.95
C GLU A 146 -6.47 6.63 -19.60
N LEU A 147 -5.18 6.93 -19.44
CA LEU A 147 -4.58 6.92 -18.11
C LEU A 147 -5.20 8.05 -17.27
N MET A 148 -5.58 7.74 -16.04
CA MET A 148 -6.00 8.78 -15.12
C MET A 148 -4.80 9.62 -14.67
N GLU A 149 -5.07 10.84 -14.20
CA GLU A 149 -4.07 11.64 -13.50
C GLU A 149 -3.51 10.87 -12.30
N ARG A 150 -2.19 10.63 -12.25
CA ARG A 150 -1.57 9.76 -11.23
C ARG A 150 -1.72 10.30 -9.81
N VAL A 151 -1.56 11.61 -9.63
CA VAL A 151 -1.38 12.23 -8.30
C VAL A 151 -2.59 13.03 -7.81
N CYS A 152 -3.60 13.26 -8.66
CA CYS A 152 -4.78 14.04 -8.26
C CYS A 152 -6.06 13.57 -8.94
N GLY A 153 -7.22 13.86 -8.34
CA GLY A 153 -8.48 13.36 -8.86
C GLY A 153 -9.74 13.67 -8.06
N ARG A 154 -10.88 13.24 -8.61
CA ARG A 154 -12.15 13.27 -7.91
C ARG A 154 -12.23 12.16 -6.87
N PHE A 155 -12.83 12.48 -5.73
CA PHE A 155 -12.99 11.54 -4.62
C PHE A 155 -13.90 10.34 -4.98
N ASP A 156 -14.94 10.55 -5.79
CA ASP A 156 -15.86 9.47 -6.19
C ASP A 156 -15.23 8.44 -7.14
N THR A 157 -14.02 8.71 -7.65
CA THR A 157 -13.25 7.77 -8.46
C THR A 157 -12.05 7.18 -7.72
N ALA A 158 -11.87 7.46 -6.41
CA ALA A 158 -10.70 7.03 -5.64
C ALA A 158 -10.42 5.52 -5.73
N GLY A 159 -11.45 4.67 -5.58
CA GLY A 159 -11.27 3.21 -5.72
C GLY A 159 -10.97 2.78 -7.16
N ALA A 160 -11.62 3.39 -8.15
CA ALA A 160 -11.36 3.09 -9.56
C ALA A 160 -9.97 3.56 -10.03
N ARG A 161 -9.37 4.54 -9.35
CA ARG A 161 -8.00 5.00 -9.67
C ARG A 161 -6.94 3.95 -9.42
N LEU A 162 -7.21 2.96 -8.56
CA LEU A 162 -6.35 1.80 -8.35
C LEU A 162 -6.25 0.90 -9.59
N VAL A 163 -7.17 1.03 -10.55
CA VAL A 163 -7.07 0.35 -11.86
C VAL A 163 -6.30 1.16 -12.91
N GLU A 164 -5.80 2.35 -12.53
CA GLU A 164 -5.01 3.30 -13.33
C GLU A 164 -5.72 3.94 -14.53
N ILE A 165 -6.67 3.24 -15.18
CA ILE A 165 -7.29 3.65 -16.44
C ILE A 165 -8.75 4.10 -16.29
N GLU A 166 -9.14 5.08 -17.09
CA GLU A 166 -10.53 5.37 -17.42
C GLU A 166 -10.95 4.49 -18.61
N ASP A 167 -11.79 3.48 -18.33
CA ASP A 167 -12.36 2.62 -19.36
C ASP A 167 -13.75 3.13 -19.78
N PRO A 168 -13.95 3.52 -21.06
CA PRO A 168 -15.22 4.01 -21.59
C PRO A 168 -16.35 2.98 -21.56
N GLN A 169 -16.07 1.70 -21.30
CA GLN A 169 -17.07 0.63 -21.12
C GLN A 169 -17.43 0.36 -19.64
N SER A 170 -16.60 0.78 -18.70
CA SER A 170 -16.72 0.39 -17.28
C SER A 170 -17.51 1.38 -16.43
N ARG A 171 -17.72 2.60 -16.91
CA ARG A 171 -18.34 3.68 -16.14
C ARG A 171 -19.78 3.89 -16.55
N VAL A 172 -20.64 4.02 -15.54
CA VAL A 172 -22.06 4.33 -15.71
C VAL A 172 -22.19 5.81 -16.07
N PRO A 173 -22.53 6.11 -17.33
CA PRO A 173 -23.73 6.89 -17.57
C PRO A 173 -24.72 6.08 -18.41
N TYR A 174 -25.95 6.59 -18.50
CA TYR A 174 -27.09 5.93 -19.15
C TYR A 174 -26.94 5.71 -20.68
N LEU A 175 -25.79 6.02 -21.29
CA LEU A 175 -25.41 5.70 -22.66
C LEU A 175 -23.87 5.79 -22.80
N LEU A 176 -23.22 4.77 -23.38
CA LEU A 176 -21.76 4.72 -23.52
C LEU A 176 -21.24 5.74 -24.56
N PRO A 177 -20.01 6.26 -24.43
CA PRO A 177 -19.51 7.41 -25.22
C PRO A 177 -19.06 7.08 -26.65
N TYR A 178 -19.14 5.82 -27.10
CA TYR A 178 -18.73 5.37 -28.43
C TYR A 178 -19.93 5.09 -29.35
N ARG A 179 -19.76 5.13 -30.68
CA ARG A 179 -20.84 4.93 -31.67
C ARG A 179 -20.56 3.84 -32.68
N PHE A 180 -19.28 3.57 -32.92
CA PHE A 180 -18.82 2.67 -33.95
C PHE A 180 -17.87 1.63 -33.37
N TYR A 181 -17.71 0.55 -34.10
CA TYR A 181 -16.64 -0.40 -33.90
C TYR A 181 -15.65 -0.25 -35.05
N LEU A 182 -14.37 -0.33 -34.74
CA LEU A 182 -13.26 -0.26 -35.67
C LEU A 182 -12.82 -1.68 -35.99
N TRP A 183 -12.97 -2.07 -37.25
CA TRP A 183 -12.56 -3.38 -37.75
C TRP A 183 -11.54 -3.22 -38.86
N ALA A 184 -10.36 -3.81 -38.68
CA ALA A 184 -9.29 -3.82 -39.67
C ALA A 184 -9.39 -5.08 -40.55
N TRP A 185 -9.75 -4.89 -41.82
CA TRP A 185 -9.76 -5.93 -42.83
C TRP A 185 -8.43 -5.95 -43.58
N GLN A 186 -7.81 -7.13 -43.66
CA GLN A 186 -6.59 -7.35 -44.44
C GLN A 186 -6.95 -7.56 -45.91
N ASN A 187 -6.39 -6.72 -46.78
CA ASN A 187 -6.62 -6.81 -48.22
C ASN A 187 -5.83 -8.01 -48.79
N PRO A 188 -6.48 -9.01 -49.41
CA PRO A 188 -5.78 -10.15 -50.03
C PRO A 188 -4.98 -9.77 -51.29
N HIS A 189 -5.23 -8.58 -51.87
CA HIS A 189 -4.56 -8.06 -53.07
C HIS A 189 -4.01 -6.65 -52.81
N PRO A 190 -3.02 -6.49 -51.91
CA PRO A 190 -2.49 -5.18 -51.52
C PRO A 190 -1.82 -4.42 -52.68
N GLU A 191 -1.41 -5.12 -53.73
CA GLU A 191 -0.81 -4.58 -54.94
C GLU A 191 -1.83 -3.96 -55.92
N LEU A 192 -3.11 -4.34 -55.81
CA LEU A 192 -4.17 -3.85 -56.69
C LEU A 192 -4.79 -2.57 -56.11
N ALA A 193 -5.01 -1.58 -56.98
CA ALA A 193 -5.73 -0.38 -56.60
C ALA A 193 -7.22 -0.72 -56.40
N ILE A 194 -7.76 -0.39 -55.23
CA ILE A 194 -9.19 -0.46 -54.93
C ILE A 194 -9.87 0.69 -55.66
N ALA A 195 -10.92 0.39 -56.43
CA ALA A 195 -11.74 1.40 -57.10
C ALA A 195 -12.93 1.80 -56.23
N ARG A 196 -13.66 0.80 -55.72
CA ARG A 196 -14.94 1.01 -55.04
C ARG A 196 -15.15 0.02 -53.91
N VAL A 197 -15.84 0.44 -52.86
CA VAL A 197 -16.39 -0.43 -51.82
C VAL A 197 -17.90 -0.24 -51.77
N ARG A 198 -18.66 -1.33 -51.78
CA ARG A 198 -20.12 -1.32 -51.62
C ARG A 198 -20.49 -1.87 -50.25
N LEU A 199 -21.26 -1.12 -49.47
CA LEU A 199 -21.89 -1.61 -48.24
C LEU A 199 -23.31 -2.09 -48.57
N SER A 200 -23.64 -3.32 -48.20
CA SER A 200 -24.97 -3.91 -48.38
C SER A 200 -25.57 -4.33 -47.03
N GLY A 201 -26.78 -3.88 -46.74
CA GLY A 201 -27.54 -4.33 -45.57
C GLY A 201 -28.08 -5.75 -45.80
N GLY A 202 -28.08 -6.59 -44.77
CA GLY A 202 -28.65 -7.93 -44.81
C GLY A 202 -30.19 -7.92 -44.89
N GLU A 203 -30.83 -9.05 -44.57
CA GLU A 203 -32.28 -9.19 -44.68
C GLU A 203 -33.07 -8.46 -43.59
N LYS A 204 -32.47 -8.27 -42.41
CA LYS A 204 -33.17 -7.75 -41.20
C LYS A 204 -32.56 -6.49 -40.62
N HIS A 205 -31.24 -6.32 -40.74
CA HIS A 205 -30.50 -5.32 -39.99
C HIS A 205 -30.15 -4.09 -40.84
N THR A 206 -30.19 -2.92 -40.21
CA THR A 206 -29.65 -1.68 -40.79
C THR A 206 -28.20 -1.54 -40.38
N LEU A 207 -27.31 -1.35 -41.35
CA LEU A 207 -25.89 -1.11 -41.13
C LEU A 207 -25.56 0.38 -41.26
N LEU A 208 -24.66 0.83 -40.40
CA LEU A 208 -24.10 2.18 -40.38
C LEU A 208 -22.60 2.09 -40.65
N LEU A 209 -22.10 2.99 -41.49
CA LEU A 209 -20.67 3.21 -41.68
C LEU A 209 -20.38 4.70 -41.52
N GLY A 210 -19.58 5.04 -40.52
CA GLY A 210 -19.16 6.40 -40.23
C GLY A 210 -17.98 6.84 -41.11
N ALA A 211 -16.95 6.01 -41.23
CA ALA A 211 -15.75 6.35 -41.99
C ALA A 211 -14.94 5.11 -42.39
N ILE A 212 -14.06 5.26 -43.39
CA ILE A 212 -13.05 4.27 -43.78
C ILE A 212 -11.67 4.94 -43.75
N THR A 213 -10.67 4.20 -43.28
CA THR A 213 -9.25 4.58 -43.38
C THR A 213 -8.50 3.48 -44.10
N ARG A 214 -7.70 3.85 -45.12
CA ARG A 214 -6.83 2.92 -45.82
C ARG A 214 -5.40 3.01 -45.29
N SER A 215 -4.76 1.86 -45.11
CA SER A 215 -3.34 1.78 -44.76
C SER A 215 -2.52 1.28 -45.94
N THR A 216 -1.34 1.85 -46.15
CA THR A 216 -0.32 1.29 -47.06
C THR A 216 0.82 0.61 -46.32
N LEU A 217 0.76 0.52 -44.99
CA LEU A 217 1.80 -0.10 -44.18
C LEU A 217 1.57 -1.61 -44.03
N ALA A 218 2.65 -2.36 -43.87
CA ALA A 218 2.63 -3.80 -43.61
C ALA A 218 2.64 -4.07 -42.09
N GLU A 219 1.57 -3.69 -41.41
CA GLU A 219 1.41 -3.85 -39.95
C GLU A 219 -0.07 -3.99 -39.56
N GLU A 220 -0.33 -4.39 -38.32
CA GLU A 220 -1.66 -4.47 -37.72
C GLU A 220 -2.14 -3.06 -37.33
N PRO A 221 -3.21 -2.50 -37.95
CA PRO A 221 -3.62 -1.11 -37.72
C PRO A 221 -4.02 -0.80 -36.27
N LEU A 222 -4.70 -1.74 -35.61
CA LEU A 222 -5.27 -1.57 -34.26
C LEU A 222 -4.41 -2.24 -33.17
N ASN A 223 -3.09 -2.27 -33.36
CA ASN A 223 -2.06 -2.85 -32.49
C ASN A 223 -2.48 -4.03 -31.58
N ARG A 224 -2.04 -5.24 -31.92
CA ARG A 224 -2.26 -6.45 -31.10
C ARG A 224 -1.03 -6.88 -30.30
N ALA A 225 0.05 -6.09 -30.31
CA ALA A 225 1.25 -6.39 -29.55
C ALA A 225 0.97 -6.26 -28.05
N VAL A 226 1.51 -7.19 -27.26
CA VAL A 226 1.54 -7.06 -25.80
C VAL A 226 2.56 -5.99 -25.41
N GLU A 227 2.37 -5.41 -24.23
CA GLU A 227 3.29 -4.44 -23.67
C GLU A 227 4.72 -4.98 -23.53
N ARG A 228 5.70 -4.12 -23.79
CA ARG A 228 7.12 -4.33 -23.56
C ARG A 228 7.63 -3.25 -22.62
N GLU A 229 8.57 -3.62 -21.76
CA GLU A 229 9.27 -2.65 -20.93
C GLU A 229 10.20 -1.79 -21.79
N MET A 230 10.27 -0.50 -21.47
CA MET A 230 11.18 0.46 -22.04
C MET A 230 11.85 1.22 -20.90
N LEU A 231 13.17 1.16 -20.86
CA LEU A 231 14.00 1.96 -19.96
C LEU A 231 14.12 3.38 -20.50
N ILE A 232 14.06 4.35 -19.60
CA ILE A 232 14.23 5.77 -19.86
C ILE A 232 15.36 6.27 -18.97
N GLN A 233 16.40 6.83 -19.59
CA GLN A 233 17.47 7.50 -18.89
C GLN A 233 17.45 8.99 -19.20
N LEU A 234 17.32 9.79 -18.15
CA LEU A 234 17.42 11.24 -18.16
C LEU A 234 18.77 11.69 -17.59
N THR A 235 19.41 12.66 -18.26
CA THR A 235 20.67 13.26 -17.83
C THR A 235 20.44 14.70 -17.40
N GLY A 236 20.83 15.05 -16.17
CA GLY A 236 20.67 16.40 -15.62
C GLY A 236 19.25 16.75 -15.19
N VAL A 237 18.34 15.77 -15.20
CA VAL A 237 16.94 15.87 -14.80
C VAL A 237 16.57 14.67 -13.94
N GLU A 238 15.79 14.92 -12.89
CA GLU A 238 15.25 13.87 -12.02
C GLU A 238 14.02 13.21 -12.66
N MET A 239 13.95 11.89 -12.54
CA MET A 239 12.81 11.05 -12.87
C MET A 239 11.79 11.20 -11.74
N ASP A 240 10.59 11.66 -12.09
CA ASP A 240 9.50 11.86 -11.14
C ASP A 240 8.13 11.58 -11.78
N GLU A 241 7.07 11.74 -10.98
CA GLU A 241 5.69 11.48 -11.37
C GLU A 241 5.19 12.43 -12.47
N THR A 242 5.96 13.47 -12.81
CA THR A 242 5.65 14.41 -13.90
C THR A 242 6.20 13.97 -15.25
N VAL A 243 7.02 12.92 -15.29
CA VAL A 243 7.52 12.31 -16.52
C VAL A 243 6.47 11.36 -17.07
N GLU A 244 6.08 11.59 -18.32
CA GLU A 244 5.02 10.84 -18.99
C GLU A 244 5.49 10.33 -20.35
N VAL A 245 4.87 9.25 -20.82
CA VAL A 245 5.10 8.69 -22.15
C VAL A 245 3.76 8.67 -22.88
N ALA A 246 3.66 9.46 -23.94
CA ALA A 246 2.52 9.44 -24.84
C ALA A 246 2.84 8.60 -26.09
N VAL A 247 1.86 7.83 -26.54
CA VAL A 247 1.95 6.94 -27.71
C VAL A 247 0.79 7.28 -28.62
N ASP A 248 1.08 7.68 -29.86
CA ASP A 248 0.00 8.04 -30.80
C ASP A 248 -0.83 6.82 -31.24
N ARG A 249 -0.19 5.66 -31.41
CA ARG A 249 -0.77 4.42 -31.92
C ARG A 249 -0.42 3.23 -31.03
N GLY A 250 -1.00 3.24 -29.85
CA GLY A 250 -0.72 2.26 -28.81
C GLY A 250 -1.11 2.79 -27.43
N THR A 251 -0.52 2.19 -26.41
CA THR A 251 -0.72 2.57 -25.01
C THR A 251 0.61 2.54 -24.26
N ALA A 252 0.72 3.39 -23.26
CA ALA A 252 1.76 3.36 -22.25
C ALA A 252 1.11 3.36 -20.85
N GLN A 253 1.78 2.76 -19.88
CA GLN A 253 1.44 2.86 -18.45
C GLN A 253 2.12 4.09 -17.82
N TYR A 254 1.95 4.27 -16.51
CA TYR A 254 2.75 5.26 -15.78
C TYR A 254 4.25 4.95 -15.87
N VAL A 255 5.06 6.02 -15.84
CA VAL A 255 6.51 5.91 -15.72
C VAL A 255 6.87 5.67 -14.25
N TYR A 256 7.61 4.62 -13.98
CA TYR A 256 8.09 4.28 -12.64
C TYR A 256 9.60 4.46 -12.56
N ARG A 257 10.12 4.81 -11.38
CA ARG A 257 11.57 4.87 -11.17
C ARG A 257 12.13 3.45 -11.14
N THR A 258 13.29 3.24 -11.77
CA THR A 258 14.04 2.00 -11.52
C THR A 258 14.68 2.07 -10.15
N HIS A 259 14.98 0.91 -9.59
CA HIS A 259 15.71 0.79 -8.35
C HIS A 259 16.71 -0.36 -8.44
N ARG A 260 17.98 -0.04 -8.22
CA ARG A 260 19.02 -1.04 -7.99
C ARG A 260 19.41 -1.02 -6.53
N THR A 261 19.28 -2.17 -5.89
CA THR A 261 19.60 -2.29 -4.47
C THR A 261 21.12 -2.15 -4.28
N PRO A 262 21.60 -1.18 -3.49
CA PRO A 262 23.02 -0.95 -3.34
C PRO A 262 23.73 -2.14 -2.67
N ASP A 263 25.03 -2.29 -2.93
CA ASP A 263 25.87 -3.30 -2.27
C ASP A 263 25.98 -3.06 -0.75
N LYS A 264 25.85 -1.80 -0.34
CA LYS A 264 25.85 -1.37 1.06
C LYS A 264 24.53 -0.69 1.39
N VAL A 265 23.87 -1.19 2.43
CA VAL A 265 22.63 -0.63 2.96
C VAL A 265 22.87 0.00 4.34
N ARG A 266 22.04 0.97 4.72
CA ARG A 266 22.19 1.75 5.96
C ARG A 266 22.14 0.87 7.21
N THR A 267 21.26 -0.13 7.20
CA THR A 267 21.14 -1.14 8.27
C THR A 267 22.34 -2.08 8.38
N GLY A 268 23.20 -2.14 7.37
CA GLY A 268 24.23 -3.17 7.23
C GLY A 268 23.70 -4.55 6.85
N VAL A 269 22.37 -4.72 6.73
CA VAL A 269 21.69 -5.99 6.41
C VAL A 269 20.57 -5.73 5.39
N PHE A 270 20.52 -6.51 4.32
CA PHE A 270 19.52 -6.35 3.26
C PHE A 270 18.09 -6.59 3.74
N GLY A 271 17.13 -6.20 2.91
CA GLY A 271 15.72 -6.39 3.20
C GLY A 271 15.03 -5.21 3.87
N TRP A 272 15.73 -4.26 4.48
CA TRP A 272 15.10 -3.17 5.25
C TRP A 272 14.96 -1.87 4.45
N GLY A 273 14.74 -2.03 3.13
CA GLY A 273 14.62 -0.97 2.15
C GLY A 273 15.91 -0.22 1.85
N SER A 274 15.85 0.69 0.89
CA SER A 274 16.93 1.64 0.63
C SER A 274 16.39 2.91 -0.05
N ALA A 275 17.18 3.98 -0.05
CA ALA A 275 16.83 5.19 -0.80
C ALA A 275 16.95 4.95 -2.31
N HIS A 276 16.30 5.81 -3.11
CA HIS A 276 16.49 5.80 -4.56
C HIS A 276 17.97 6.07 -4.91
N SER A 277 18.55 5.20 -5.73
CA SER A 277 19.97 5.22 -6.08
C SER A 277 20.26 5.90 -7.42
N GLU A 278 19.29 5.96 -8.33
CA GLU A 278 19.46 6.48 -9.70
C GLU A 278 18.40 7.54 -10.02
N PRO A 279 18.69 8.84 -9.76
CA PRO A 279 17.66 9.88 -9.83
C PRO A 279 17.11 10.11 -11.24
N GLY A 280 17.81 9.72 -12.31
CA GLY A 280 17.37 9.94 -13.70
C GLY A 280 16.86 8.69 -14.43
N SER A 281 16.76 7.55 -13.76
CA SER A 281 16.48 6.25 -14.38
C SER A 281 15.03 5.83 -14.07
N GLY A 282 14.31 5.42 -15.11
CA GLY A 282 12.92 4.97 -15.01
C GLY A 282 12.57 3.94 -16.07
N TYR A 283 11.40 3.35 -15.93
CA TYR A 283 10.86 2.40 -16.90
C TYR A 283 9.36 2.63 -17.08
N VAL A 284 8.86 2.21 -18.22
CA VAL A 284 7.44 2.22 -18.57
C VAL A 284 7.13 0.98 -19.39
N ARG A 285 5.88 0.52 -19.34
CA ARG A 285 5.41 -0.54 -20.24
C ARG A 285 4.63 0.08 -21.40
N VAL A 286 5.04 -0.28 -22.62
CA VAL A 286 4.54 0.29 -23.86
C VAL A 286 4.07 -0.83 -24.78
N ALA A 287 2.83 -0.72 -25.28
CA ALA A 287 2.32 -1.55 -26.36
C ALA A 287 2.03 -0.62 -27.56
N ALA A 288 2.83 -0.71 -28.62
CA ALA A 288 2.72 0.22 -29.75
C ALA A 288 2.92 -0.47 -31.11
N ALA A 289 2.27 0.07 -32.14
CA ALA A 289 2.50 -0.34 -33.53
C ALA A 289 3.93 0.02 -33.98
N PRO A 290 4.54 -0.70 -34.94
CA PRO A 290 5.91 -0.40 -35.40
C PRO A 290 6.10 1.04 -35.88
N SER A 291 5.10 1.64 -36.52
CA SER A 291 5.14 3.03 -36.98
C SER A 291 4.62 4.05 -35.97
N ALA A 292 4.33 3.65 -34.73
CA ALA A 292 3.87 4.57 -33.69
C ALA A 292 4.97 5.56 -33.28
N THR A 293 4.56 6.80 -33.05
CA THR A 293 5.36 7.87 -32.48
C THR A 293 5.24 7.84 -30.96
N ILE A 294 6.40 7.81 -30.29
CA ILE A 294 6.51 7.87 -28.84
C ILE A 294 7.03 9.27 -28.47
N MET A 295 6.35 9.93 -27.53
CA MET A 295 6.78 11.20 -26.96
C MET A 295 7.08 11.04 -25.48
N ILE A 296 8.29 11.37 -25.06
CA ILE A 296 8.65 11.48 -23.64
C ILE A 296 8.45 12.93 -23.24
N MET A 297 7.59 13.15 -22.25
CA MET A 297 7.15 14.47 -21.84
C MET A 297 7.46 14.70 -20.36
N ARG A 298 7.55 15.97 -19.98
CA ARG A 298 7.58 16.39 -18.58
C ARG A 298 6.82 17.70 -18.42
N ALA A 299 5.78 17.71 -17.60
CA ALA A 299 4.93 18.89 -17.37
C ALA A 299 4.56 19.61 -18.69
N ASP A 300 3.96 18.86 -19.61
CA ASP A 300 3.58 19.27 -20.98
C ASP A 300 4.71 19.57 -21.99
N ALA A 301 5.98 19.58 -21.56
CA ALA A 301 7.11 19.80 -22.45
C ALA A 301 7.62 18.48 -23.04
N VAL A 302 7.69 18.39 -24.38
CA VAL A 302 8.29 17.23 -25.07
C VAL A 302 9.82 17.28 -24.92
N LEU A 303 10.37 16.26 -24.27
CA LEU A 303 11.82 16.09 -24.09
C LEU A 303 12.47 15.36 -25.27
N ALA A 304 11.76 14.37 -25.83
CA ALA A 304 12.19 13.62 -26.99
C ALA A 304 11.00 12.96 -27.70
N GLU A 305 11.17 12.69 -29.00
CA GLU A 305 10.20 12.03 -29.87
C GLU A 305 10.94 11.02 -30.76
N PHE A 306 10.37 9.84 -30.98
CA PHE A 306 10.95 8.80 -31.84
C PHE A 306 9.89 7.79 -32.33
N ILE A 307 10.26 6.97 -33.32
CA ILE A 307 9.41 5.90 -33.84
C ILE A 307 9.69 4.59 -33.09
N TRP A 308 8.65 3.93 -32.59
CA TRP A 308 8.75 2.70 -31.81
C TRP A 308 9.52 1.59 -32.52
N GLY A 309 9.25 1.38 -33.81
CA GLY A 309 9.91 0.37 -34.64
C GLY A 309 11.43 0.59 -34.78
N ASP A 310 11.89 1.84 -34.74
CA ASP A 310 13.32 2.15 -34.77
C ASP A 310 14.00 1.68 -33.47
N LEU A 311 13.33 1.86 -32.32
CA LEU A 311 13.82 1.35 -31.05
C LEU A 311 13.81 -0.18 -31.01
N VAL A 312 12.74 -0.81 -31.52
CA VAL A 312 12.66 -2.29 -31.62
C VAL A 312 13.76 -2.86 -32.52
N ALA A 313 14.17 -2.14 -33.57
CA ALA A 313 15.23 -2.58 -34.48
C ALA A 313 16.65 -2.34 -33.92
N ALA A 314 16.84 -1.31 -33.10
CA ALA A 314 18.14 -0.89 -32.60
C ALA A 314 18.44 -1.32 -31.15
N ASP A 315 17.43 -1.81 -30.41
CA ASP A 315 17.39 -2.09 -28.96
C ASP A 315 17.67 -0.88 -28.04
N THR A 316 18.40 0.13 -28.51
CA THR A 316 18.75 1.34 -27.77
C THR A 316 18.81 2.53 -28.71
N LEU A 317 18.24 3.65 -28.28
CA LEU A 317 18.32 4.93 -28.98
C LEU A 317 18.83 6.03 -28.05
N ARG A 318 19.78 6.81 -28.54
CA ARG A 318 20.15 8.09 -27.93
C ARG A 318 19.44 9.21 -28.69
N LEU A 319 18.39 9.76 -28.09
CA LEU A 319 17.46 10.67 -28.74
C LEU A 319 17.99 12.11 -28.69
N THR A 320 18.50 12.52 -27.53
CA THR A 320 19.09 13.84 -27.31
C THR A 320 20.34 13.72 -26.44
N GLU A 321 20.97 14.84 -26.08
CA GLU A 321 22.00 14.83 -25.04
C GLU A 321 21.44 14.44 -23.65
N GLN A 322 20.15 14.68 -23.42
CA GLN A 322 19.47 14.49 -22.15
C GLN A 322 18.71 13.18 -22.04
N VAL A 323 18.27 12.60 -23.16
CA VAL A 323 17.34 11.45 -23.18
C VAL A 323 17.91 10.30 -24.00
N SER A 324 17.96 9.12 -23.38
CA SER A 324 18.15 7.84 -24.07
C SER A 324 17.13 6.82 -23.60
N VAL A 325 16.80 5.90 -24.49
CA VAL A 325 15.86 4.81 -24.24
C VAL A 325 16.45 3.48 -24.65
N ALA A 326 16.06 2.41 -23.97
CA ALA A 326 16.48 1.05 -24.28
C ALA A 326 15.36 0.04 -24.03
N LEU A 327 15.38 -1.08 -24.75
CA LEU A 327 14.49 -2.20 -24.51
C LEU A 327 15.24 -3.29 -23.75
N PRO A 328 14.82 -3.63 -22.52
CA PRO A 328 15.21 -4.89 -21.90
C PRO A 328 14.80 -6.10 -22.77
N SER A 329 15.35 -7.27 -22.42
CA SER A 329 14.95 -8.52 -23.04
C SER A 329 13.44 -8.71 -22.98
N ALA A 330 12.83 -9.08 -24.11
CA ALA A 330 11.40 -9.41 -24.17
C ALA A 330 11.10 -10.83 -23.65
N ASP A 331 12.13 -11.66 -23.51
CA ASP A 331 11.97 -13.05 -23.11
C ASP A 331 11.63 -13.11 -21.62
N ARG A 332 10.57 -13.85 -21.29
CA ARG A 332 10.11 -14.06 -19.91
C ARG A 332 9.58 -15.47 -19.73
N SER A 333 9.65 -15.96 -18.50
CA SER A 333 9.15 -17.28 -18.11
C SER A 333 8.22 -17.18 -16.91
N TRP A 334 7.20 -18.03 -16.89
CA TRP A 334 6.37 -18.21 -15.70
C TRP A 334 7.13 -19.05 -14.68
N VAL A 335 7.42 -18.48 -13.52
CA VAL A 335 8.21 -19.11 -12.46
C VAL A 335 7.34 -19.60 -11.31
N ARG A 336 7.83 -20.61 -10.59
CA ARG A 336 7.27 -21.10 -9.34
C ARG A 336 8.34 -21.15 -8.26
N GLY A 337 8.05 -20.62 -7.09
CA GLY A 337 8.98 -20.61 -5.97
C GLY A 337 8.41 -21.21 -4.69
N SER A 338 9.29 -21.76 -3.86
CA SER A 338 9.02 -22.00 -2.44
C SER A 338 10.07 -21.36 -1.54
N ILE A 339 9.62 -20.95 -0.35
CA ILE A 339 10.44 -20.40 0.73
C ILE A 339 10.32 -21.37 1.91
N ARG A 340 11.44 -21.88 2.40
CA ARG A 340 11.48 -22.92 3.44
C ARG A 340 12.41 -22.55 4.56
N ASP A 341 12.06 -22.99 5.76
CA ASP A 341 13.00 -23.04 6.87
C ASP A 341 14.06 -24.11 6.59
N ALA A 342 15.34 -23.71 6.68
CA ALA A 342 16.47 -24.54 6.29
C ALA A 342 16.63 -25.79 7.18
N ASP A 343 16.25 -25.71 8.45
CA ASP A 343 16.43 -26.78 9.42
C ASP A 343 15.28 -27.79 9.39
N THR A 344 14.05 -27.30 9.23
CA THR A 344 12.84 -28.13 9.26
C THR A 344 12.33 -28.56 7.88
N GLY A 345 12.74 -27.84 6.82
CA GLY A 345 12.25 -28.02 5.45
C GLY A 345 10.79 -27.58 5.22
N GLN A 346 10.12 -27.06 6.26
CA GLN A 346 8.74 -26.62 6.19
C GLN A 346 8.61 -25.30 5.42
N PRO A 347 7.52 -25.11 4.64
CA PRO A 347 7.22 -23.81 4.05
C PRO A 347 7.07 -22.75 5.14
N VAL A 348 7.63 -21.57 4.91
CA VAL A 348 7.55 -20.45 5.84
C VAL A 348 7.09 -19.20 5.12
N ALA A 349 6.13 -18.49 5.70
CA ALA A 349 5.75 -17.16 5.22
C ALA A 349 6.95 -16.21 5.35
N ALA A 350 7.12 -15.33 4.36
CA ALA A 350 8.18 -14.34 4.29
C ALA A 350 7.79 -13.27 3.28
N ARG A 351 8.45 -12.12 3.32
CA ARG A 351 8.34 -11.14 2.23
C ARG A 351 9.43 -11.37 1.19
N VAL A 352 9.07 -11.22 -0.08
CA VAL A 352 9.93 -11.49 -1.23
C VAL A 352 9.84 -10.37 -2.26
N ARG A 353 10.96 -10.08 -2.92
CA ARG A 353 10.99 -9.22 -4.10
C ARG A 353 11.99 -9.69 -5.14
N PHE A 354 11.74 -9.29 -6.38
CA PHE A 354 12.61 -9.55 -7.52
C PHE A 354 12.99 -8.24 -8.21
N GLU A 355 14.23 -8.19 -8.68
CA GLU A 355 14.80 -7.03 -9.37
C GLU A 355 15.60 -7.55 -10.57
N SER A 356 15.33 -7.05 -11.78
CA SER A 356 16.16 -7.36 -12.96
C SER A 356 17.53 -6.68 -12.87
N ALA A 357 18.47 -7.10 -13.72
CA ALA A 357 19.76 -6.43 -13.89
C ALA A 357 19.63 -4.93 -14.27
N ASP A 358 18.48 -4.52 -14.81
CA ASP A 358 18.19 -3.13 -15.16
C ASP A 358 17.59 -2.30 -14.01
N GLY A 359 17.29 -2.94 -12.87
CA GLY A 359 16.64 -2.30 -11.72
C GLY A 359 15.13 -2.20 -11.85
N ILE A 360 14.50 -3.00 -12.72
CA ILE A 360 13.04 -3.06 -12.80
C ILE A 360 12.53 -3.99 -11.70
N PRO A 361 11.60 -3.55 -10.83
CA PRO A 361 11.00 -4.40 -9.82
C PRO A 361 9.96 -5.35 -10.44
N TYR A 362 9.98 -6.61 -10.02
CA TYR A 362 8.94 -7.59 -10.34
C TYR A 362 8.35 -8.16 -9.06
N ALA A 363 7.02 -8.27 -9.04
CA ALA A 363 6.29 -8.91 -7.97
C ALA A 363 5.79 -10.30 -8.41
N PRO A 364 5.62 -11.24 -7.47
CA PRO A 364 4.77 -12.39 -7.67
C PRO A 364 3.39 -12.00 -8.23
N TYR A 365 2.77 -12.89 -9.00
CA TYR A 365 1.43 -12.69 -9.50
C TYR A 365 0.43 -12.56 -8.34
N GLY A 366 -0.47 -11.57 -8.43
CA GLY A 366 -1.40 -11.22 -7.35
C GLY A 366 -0.90 -10.15 -6.39
N HIS A 367 0.31 -9.61 -6.62
CA HIS A 367 0.94 -8.57 -5.82
C HIS A 367 1.33 -7.35 -6.66
N HIS A 368 1.49 -6.20 -5.99
CA HIS A 368 1.86 -4.96 -6.65
C HIS A 368 3.38 -4.88 -6.86
N ALA A 369 3.83 -4.65 -8.10
CA ALA A 369 5.24 -4.30 -8.35
C ALA A 369 5.57 -2.89 -7.83
N HIS A 370 4.56 -2.00 -7.84
CA HIS A 370 4.63 -0.66 -7.32
C HIS A 370 3.41 -0.39 -6.42
N ILE A 371 3.65 -0.09 -5.16
CA ILE A 371 2.60 0.29 -4.20
C ILE A 371 2.42 1.80 -4.26
N ASN A 372 1.18 2.29 -4.27
CA ASN A 372 0.86 3.72 -4.46
C ASN A 372 1.26 4.62 -3.27
N SER A 373 1.88 4.07 -2.21
CA SER A 373 2.30 4.82 -1.03
C SER A 373 3.42 5.83 -1.30
N ASP A 374 4.11 5.75 -2.43
CA ASP A 374 5.01 6.82 -2.90
C ASP A 374 4.28 8.15 -3.17
N GLY A 375 2.95 8.13 -3.29
CA GLY A 375 2.07 9.30 -3.35
C GLY A 375 1.60 9.84 -1.99
N SER A 376 2.20 9.42 -0.86
CA SER A 376 1.75 9.77 0.50
C SER A 376 0.30 9.34 0.79
N THR A 377 -0.10 8.16 0.28
CA THR A 377 -1.45 7.64 0.46
C THR A 377 -1.72 7.17 1.89
N TRP A 378 -2.93 7.41 2.40
CA TRP A 378 -3.39 6.97 3.71
C TRP A 378 -4.56 5.98 3.56
N ASN A 379 -4.55 4.87 4.28
CA ASN A 379 -5.56 3.81 4.19
C ASN A 379 -5.79 3.28 2.76
N LEU A 380 -4.71 3.04 2.02
CA LEU A 380 -4.70 2.51 0.64
C LEU A 380 -3.58 1.48 0.49
N ASP A 381 -3.83 0.43 -0.30
CA ASP A 381 -2.91 -0.69 -0.57
C ASP A 381 -2.35 -1.38 0.69
N ILE A 382 -3.15 -1.43 1.77
CA ILE A 382 -2.72 -2.01 3.05
C ILE A 382 -3.10 -3.49 3.12
N GLY A 383 -2.09 -4.33 3.36
CA GLY A 383 -2.24 -5.78 3.46
C GLY A 383 -1.72 -6.50 2.22
N GLY A 384 -0.87 -7.51 2.43
CA GLY A 384 -0.38 -8.39 1.35
C GLY A 384 0.91 -7.92 0.66
N ASP A 385 1.20 -6.62 0.68
CA ASP A 385 2.44 -6.01 0.19
C ASP A 385 2.99 -4.95 1.15
N VAL A 386 4.30 -4.66 1.08
CA VAL A 386 4.96 -3.61 1.86
C VAL A 386 6.03 -2.87 1.04
N ARG A 387 6.12 -1.56 1.20
CA ARG A 387 7.14 -0.71 0.58
C ARG A 387 8.10 -0.16 1.63
N LEU A 388 9.39 -0.40 1.48
CA LEU A 388 10.44 0.15 2.34
C LEU A 388 11.38 1.00 1.49
N GLY A 389 11.22 2.33 1.57
CA GLY A 389 11.92 3.29 0.72
C GLY A 389 11.58 3.04 -0.75
N ALA A 390 12.60 2.75 -1.56
CA ALA A 390 12.44 2.43 -2.98
C ALA A 390 12.08 0.96 -3.26
N SER A 391 12.02 0.09 -2.24
CA SER A 391 11.86 -1.35 -2.41
C SER A 391 10.46 -1.81 -2.06
N THR A 392 9.75 -2.38 -3.03
CA THR A 392 8.47 -3.09 -2.83
C THR A 392 8.70 -4.57 -2.58
N TYR A 393 8.01 -5.15 -1.59
CA TYR A 393 8.03 -6.57 -1.26
C TYR A 393 6.60 -7.12 -1.20
N ALA A 394 6.45 -8.36 -1.66
CA ALA A 394 5.22 -9.13 -1.56
C ALA A 394 5.28 -10.09 -0.36
N PHE A 395 4.22 -10.17 0.45
CA PHE A 395 4.11 -11.18 1.49
C PHE A 395 3.64 -12.51 0.89
N ALA A 396 4.53 -13.51 0.89
CA ALA A 396 4.26 -14.84 0.36
C ALA A 396 4.08 -15.86 1.49
N ASP A 397 3.05 -16.71 1.40
CA ASP A 397 2.82 -17.81 2.34
C ASP A 397 3.66 -19.05 1.98
N GLY A 398 4.99 -18.87 1.95
CA GLY A 398 5.96 -19.92 1.63
C GLY A 398 5.98 -20.38 0.17
N ARG A 399 5.11 -19.85 -0.68
CA ARG A 399 5.06 -20.13 -2.13
C ARG A 399 4.66 -18.89 -2.92
N PHE A 400 5.15 -18.81 -4.14
CA PHE A 400 4.81 -17.74 -5.08
C PHE A 400 4.90 -18.24 -6.52
N GLU A 401 4.18 -17.60 -7.43
CA GLU A 401 4.28 -17.82 -8.88
C GLU A 401 4.19 -16.47 -9.60
N GLY A 402 4.75 -16.34 -10.80
CA GLY A 402 4.62 -15.11 -11.58
C GLY A 402 5.54 -15.03 -12.80
N TRP A 403 5.46 -13.93 -13.52
CA TRP A 403 6.34 -13.67 -14.67
C TRP A 403 7.64 -13.01 -14.21
N LEU A 404 8.78 -13.59 -14.60
CA LEU A 404 10.10 -12.95 -14.50
C LEU A 404 10.77 -12.92 -15.88
N PRO A 405 11.56 -11.89 -16.20
CA PRO A 405 12.33 -11.87 -17.42
C PRO A 405 13.41 -12.96 -17.39
N ASN A 406 13.73 -13.51 -18.55
CA ASN A 406 14.82 -14.47 -18.68
C ASN A 406 16.16 -13.75 -18.47
N GLY A 407 17.09 -14.44 -17.80
CA GLY A 407 18.38 -13.88 -17.42
C GLY A 407 18.58 -13.86 -15.91
N GLU A 408 19.48 -12.99 -15.47
CA GLU A 408 19.87 -12.85 -14.08
C GLU A 408 18.89 -11.94 -13.32
N ILE A 409 18.32 -12.47 -12.23
CA ILE A 409 17.36 -11.77 -11.36
C ILE A 409 17.90 -11.77 -9.93
N THR A 410 17.99 -10.59 -9.33
CA THR A 410 18.25 -10.48 -7.90
C THR A 410 16.98 -10.76 -7.14
N VAL A 411 17.06 -11.62 -6.14
CA VAL A 411 15.97 -11.96 -5.23
C VAL A 411 16.37 -11.63 -3.79
N GLU A 412 15.44 -11.01 -3.07
CA GLU A 412 15.56 -10.77 -1.62
C GLU A 412 14.38 -11.41 -0.91
N VAL A 413 14.65 -12.16 0.16
CA VAL A 413 13.63 -12.80 1.01
C VAL A 413 13.96 -12.53 2.47
N VAL A 414 12.96 -12.08 3.23
CA VAL A 414 13.13 -11.68 4.63
C VAL A 414 12.00 -12.26 5.48
N ARG A 415 12.36 -12.74 6.67
CA ARG A 415 11.42 -13.18 7.71
C ARG A 415 11.79 -12.63 9.08
N GLY A 416 11.28 -11.45 9.43
CA GLY A 416 11.54 -10.80 10.72
C GLY A 416 13.03 -10.60 11.02
N PHE A 417 13.37 -10.45 12.31
CA PHE A 417 14.74 -10.22 12.78
C PHE A 417 15.42 -11.47 13.38
N THR A 418 14.71 -12.61 13.38
CA THR A 418 15.15 -13.89 13.96
C THR A 418 15.70 -14.85 12.90
N TYR A 419 15.51 -14.56 11.61
CA TYR A 419 16.10 -15.27 10.49
C TYR A 419 17.21 -14.45 9.82
N GLU A 420 18.16 -15.14 9.20
CA GLU A 420 19.10 -14.52 8.28
C GLU A 420 18.36 -14.14 6.98
N PRO A 421 18.37 -12.87 6.56
CA PRO A 421 17.81 -12.48 5.26
C PRO A 421 18.58 -13.13 4.12
N PHE A 422 17.85 -13.61 3.11
CA PHE A 422 18.45 -14.14 1.88
C PHE A 422 18.51 -13.04 0.83
N ARG A 423 19.69 -12.78 0.29
CA ARG A 423 19.88 -12.04 -0.97
C ARG A 423 20.73 -12.91 -1.90
N GLY A 424 20.23 -13.13 -3.11
CA GLY A 424 20.91 -13.97 -4.09
C GLY A 424 20.52 -13.60 -5.50
N SER A 425 21.21 -14.25 -6.44
CA SER A 425 20.91 -14.15 -7.86
C SER A 425 20.38 -15.50 -8.34
N ILE A 426 19.26 -15.47 -9.08
CA ILE A 426 18.70 -16.63 -9.78
C ILE A 426 18.77 -16.40 -11.28
N THR A 427 19.02 -17.47 -12.04
CA THR A 427 18.95 -17.43 -13.49
C THR A 427 17.62 -18.02 -13.96
N VAL A 428 16.82 -17.22 -14.64
CA VAL A 428 15.54 -17.62 -15.22
C VAL A 428 15.74 -17.97 -16.70
N SER A 429 15.26 -19.14 -17.11
CA SER A 429 15.20 -19.54 -18.52
C SER A 429 13.98 -20.43 -18.76
N ALA A 430 13.70 -20.76 -20.03
CA ALA A 430 12.63 -21.69 -20.39
C ALA A 430 12.79 -23.08 -19.74
N GLU A 431 14.02 -23.48 -19.43
CA GLU A 431 14.38 -24.75 -18.80
C GLU A 431 14.49 -24.66 -17.27
N GLN A 432 14.61 -23.44 -16.71
CA GLN A 432 14.78 -23.21 -15.28
C GLN A 432 13.77 -22.16 -14.78
N THR A 433 12.62 -22.66 -14.31
CA THR A 433 11.50 -21.84 -13.83
C THR A 433 11.09 -22.16 -12.39
N SER A 434 11.80 -23.05 -11.71
CA SER A 434 11.47 -23.47 -10.35
C SER A 434 12.59 -23.15 -9.38
N PHE A 435 12.27 -22.48 -8.28
CA PHE A 435 13.24 -21.98 -7.31
C PHE A 435 12.85 -22.41 -5.89
N ASP A 436 13.83 -22.85 -5.10
CA ASP A 436 13.66 -23.14 -3.69
C ASP A 436 14.64 -22.26 -2.91
N ILE A 437 14.09 -21.41 -2.04
CA ILE A 437 14.85 -20.45 -1.23
C ILE A 437 14.77 -20.92 0.21
N GLN A 438 15.93 -21.06 0.85
CA GLN A 438 16.04 -21.52 2.23
C GLN A 438 16.41 -20.35 3.14
N LEU A 439 15.68 -20.20 4.23
CA LEU A 439 15.94 -19.24 5.29
C LEU A 439 16.44 -19.96 6.53
N THR A 440 17.52 -19.48 7.12
CA THR A 440 18.10 -20.05 8.35
C THR A 440 17.65 -19.25 9.56
N ARG A 441 16.98 -19.90 10.52
CA ARG A 441 16.66 -19.27 11.81
C ARG A 441 17.96 -19.07 12.60
N ARG A 442 18.17 -17.85 13.09
CA ARG A 442 19.33 -17.47 13.90
C ARG A 442 19.00 -17.49 15.39
N PHE A 443 17.81 -17.05 15.75
CA PHE A 443 17.38 -16.87 17.14
C PHE A 443 15.97 -17.41 17.36
N ASN A 444 15.70 -17.92 18.56
CA ASN A 444 14.38 -18.40 18.96
C ASN A 444 13.98 -17.81 20.33
N PRO A 445 13.36 -16.61 20.35
CA PRO A 445 12.86 -15.99 21.59
C PRO A 445 11.90 -16.88 22.38
N LEU A 446 11.13 -17.74 21.70
CA LEU A 446 10.16 -18.64 22.35
C LEU A 446 10.84 -19.66 23.25
N GLU A 447 12.00 -20.19 22.84
CA GLU A 447 12.81 -21.09 23.67
C GLU A 447 13.32 -20.41 24.95
N ARG A 448 13.52 -19.09 24.90
CA ARG A 448 13.85 -18.24 26.06
C ARG A 448 12.62 -17.87 26.90
N GLY A 449 11.42 -18.24 26.46
CA GLY A 449 10.16 -17.90 27.14
C GLY A 449 9.68 -16.49 26.85
N TYR A 450 10.02 -15.93 25.68
CA TYR A 450 9.55 -14.63 25.24
C TYR A 450 8.77 -14.74 23.93
N VAL A 451 7.66 -14.01 23.84
CA VAL A 451 6.80 -13.94 22.66
C VAL A 451 6.82 -12.51 22.13
N GLY A 452 7.06 -12.35 20.82
CA GLY A 452 7.08 -11.05 20.16
C GLY A 452 5.69 -10.63 19.71
N GLY A 453 5.30 -9.39 19.99
CA GLY A 453 4.01 -8.86 19.58
C GLY A 453 4.02 -7.37 19.25
N ASP A 454 3.10 -6.99 18.37
CA ASP A 454 2.81 -5.61 18.00
C ASP A 454 1.55 -5.13 18.73
N THR A 455 1.68 -4.07 19.52
CA THR A 455 0.56 -3.51 20.29
C THR A 455 -0.38 -2.63 19.46
N HIS A 456 -0.01 -2.25 18.23
CA HIS A 456 -0.67 -1.13 17.53
C HIS A 456 -0.63 -1.27 16.00
N VAL A 457 -1.73 -1.76 15.42
CA VAL A 457 -1.89 -1.96 13.95
C VAL A 457 -3.27 -1.48 13.48
N HIS A 458 -3.34 -0.82 12.33
CA HIS A 458 -4.59 -0.32 11.72
C HIS A 458 -4.79 -0.80 10.28
N PHE A 459 -6.03 -0.63 9.78
CA PHE A 459 -6.50 -0.75 8.38
C PHE A 459 -6.33 -2.09 7.64
N VAL A 460 -5.62 -3.05 8.22
CA VAL A 460 -5.46 -4.38 7.64
C VAL A 460 -6.58 -5.32 8.11
N SER A 461 -7.04 -6.22 7.24
CA SER A 461 -7.98 -7.28 7.67
C SER A 461 -7.30 -8.28 8.61
N THR A 462 -8.06 -9.00 9.43
CA THR A 462 -7.50 -10.03 10.31
C THR A 462 -6.66 -11.06 9.55
N LYS A 463 -7.11 -11.47 8.35
CA LYS A 463 -6.38 -12.44 7.53
C LYS A 463 -5.10 -11.87 6.92
N GLY A 464 -5.11 -10.58 6.54
CA GLY A 464 -3.92 -9.88 6.10
C GLY A 464 -2.90 -9.73 7.22
N ALA A 465 -3.35 -9.32 8.42
CA ALA A 465 -2.50 -9.18 9.60
C ALA A 465 -1.85 -10.51 9.99
N GLU A 466 -2.60 -11.61 9.92
CA GLU A 466 -2.09 -12.95 10.21
C GLU A 466 -0.98 -13.39 9.24
N LEU A 467 -1.14 -13.12 7.93
CA LEU A 467 -0.11 -13.41 6.93
C LEU A 467 1.14 -12.57 7.15
N GLU A 468 0.99 -11.26 7.34
CA GLU A 468 2.11 -10.35 7.62
C GLU A 468 2.84 -10.73 8.91
N ALA A 469 2.11 -11.08 9.97
CA ALA A 469 2.69 -11.50 11.25
C ALA A 469 3.59 -12.74 11.07
N ARG A 470 3.11 -13.78 10.38
CA ARG A 470 3.92 -14.96 10.10
C ARG A 470 5.12 -14.63 9.21
N ALA A 471 4.93 -13.76 8.22
CA ALA A 471 6.01 -13.33 7.33
C ALA A 471 7.07 -12.48 8.03
N GLU A 472 6.71 -11.74 9.08
CA GLU A 472 7.63 -10.92 9.89
C GLU A 472 8.08 -11.63 11.19
N ASP A 473 7.80 -12.93 11.34
CA ASP A 473 8.05 -13.75 12.54
C ASP A 473 7.53 -13.08 13.85
N VAL A 474 6.36 -12.46 13.78
CA VAL A 474 5.62 -11.85 14.90
C VAL A 474 4.54 -12.81 15.36
N GLN A 475 4.45 -13.05 16.67
CA GLN A 475 3.51 -14.02 17.22
C GLN A 475 2.17 -13.40 17.64
N ILE A 476 2.16 -12.14 18.10
CA ILE A 476 0.93 -11.46 18.54
C ILE A 476 0.74 -10.15 17.77
N VAL A 477 -0.46 -9.90 17.24
CA VAL A 477 -0.83 -8.63 16.61
C VAL A 477 -2.10 -8.10 17.23
N ASN A 478 -2.07 -6.84 17.66
CA ASN A 478 -3.26 -6.13 18.09
C ASN A 478 -3.76 -5.23 16.96
N LEU A 479 -4.81 -5.68 16.26
CA LEU A 479 -5.51 -4.88 15.25
C LEU A 479 -6.49 -3.96 15.99
N LEU A 480 -6.29 -2.66 15.91
CA LEU A 480 -7.04 -1.71 16.72
C LEU A 480 -8.19 -1.11 15.93
N GLN A 481 -9.41 -1.28 16.44
CA GLN A 481 -10.55 -0.49 15.98
C GLN A 481 -10.37 0.95 16.45
N THR A 482 -10.66 1.90 15.57
CA THR A 482 -10.68 3.31 15.96
C THR A 482 -11.55 4.13 15.01
N GLN A 483 -11.64 5.43 15.29
CA GLN A 483 -12.46 6.37 14.56
C GLN A 483 -11.62 7.56 14.12
N TRP A 484 -11.70 7.97 12.84
CA TRP A 484 -11.18 9.25 12.34
C TRP A 484 -12.32 10.09 11.78
N GLY A 485 -12.84 11.01 12.58
CA GLY A 485 -13.99 11.83 12.17
C GLY A 485 -15.23 10.97 11.93
N GLN A 486 -15.64 10.83 10.67
CA GLN A 486 -16.78 10.01 10.26
C GLN A 486 -16.38 8.59 9.83
N LEU A 487 -15.07 8.30 9.75
CA LEU A 487 -14.56 6.97 9.40
C LEU A 487 -14.44 6.12 10.66
N PHE A 488 -15.05 4.94 10.64
CA PHE A 488 -14.86 3.89 11.65
C PHE A 488 -14.13 2.72 10.98
N THR A 489 -13.06 2.24 11.58
CA THR A 489 -12.20 1.21 10.99
C THR A 489 -12.32 -0.13 11.70
N SER A 490 -12.13 -1.22 10.95
CA SER A 490 -12.06 -2.59 11.46
C SER A 490 -13.28 -3.00 12.29
N THR A 491 -14.47 -2.44 12.01
CA THR A 491 -15.69 -2.68 12.80
C THR A 491 -16.10 -4.15 12.75
N GLU A 492 -15.95 -4.75 11.59
CA GLU A 492 -16.25 -6.13 11.23
C GLU A 492 -15.26 -7.16 11.81
N GLU A 493 -14.09 -6.71 12.28
CA GLU A 493 -12.99 -7.57 12.73
C GLU A 493 -13.08 -7.93 14.22
N PHE A 494 -13.97 -7.30 15.00
CA PHE A 494 -14.03 -7.54 16.45
C PHE A 494 -14.78 -8.81 16.80
N SER A 495 -14.06 -9.76 17.41
CA SER A 495 -14.62 -11.02 17.88
C SER A 495 -14.56 -11.21 19.41
N GLY A 496 -13.91 -10.29 20.14
CA GLY A 496 -13.74 -10.35 21.60
C GLY A 496 -12.87 -11.51 22.09
N ARG A 497 -12.10 -12.13 21.19
CA ARG A 497 -11.28 -13.33 21.46
C ARG A 497 -10.08 -13.38 20.50
N PRO A 498 -9.00 -14.08 20.86
CA PRO A 498 -7.86 -14.27 19.96
C PRO A 498 -8.20 -15.14 18.75
N GLU A 499 -7.73 -14.72 17.57
CA GLU A 499 -7.81 -15.44 16.31
C GLU A 499 -6.44 -16.04 15.97
N TYR A 500 -6.35 -17.36 16.05
CA TYR A 500 -5.11 -18.10 15.83
C TYR A 500 -4.95 -18.45 14.35
N SER A 501 -3.72 -18.33 13.84
CA SER A 501 -3.35 -18.98 12.58
C SER A 501 -3.51 -20.50 12.69
N LEU A 502 -3.62 -21.18 11.54
CA LEU A 502 -3.90 -22.63 11.49
C LEU A 502 -2.90 -23.44 12.33
N GLU A 503 -1.62 -23.11 12.23
CA GLU A 503 -0.53 -23.76 12.95
C GLU A 503 -0.17 -23.07 14.29
N ARG A 504 -0.98 -22.09 14.71
CA ARG A 504 -0.80 -21.31 15.96
C ARG A 504 0.56 -20.60 16.07
N GLU A 505 1.17 -20.28 14.93
CA GLU A 505 2.40 -19.49 14.87
C GLU A 505 2.15 -17.99 15.16
N ALA A 506 0.94 -17.52 14.88
CA ALA A 506 0.53 -16.14 15.06
C ALA A 506 -0.89 -16.04 15.64
N VAL A 507 -1.15 -14.96 16.36
CA VAL A 507 -2.44 -14.60 16.95
C VAL A 507 -2.75 -13.16 16.60
N VAL A 508 -3.91 -12.94 16.00
CA VAL A 508 -4.46 -11.59 15.82
C VAL A 508 -5.55 -11.40 16.86
N PHE A 509 -5.52 -10.28 17.56
CA PHE A 509 -6.57 -9.88 18.48
C PHE A 509 -7.06 -8.49 18.10
N THR A 510 -8.36 -8.35 17.89
CA THR A 510 -8.96 -7.06 17.58
C THR A 510 -9.25 -6.30 18.88
N GLY A 511 -8.45 -5.29 19.18
CA GLY A 511 -8.61 -4.37 20.32
C GLY A 511 -9.17 -3.02 19.88
N GLN A 512 -8.92 -1.98 20.68
CA GLN A 512 -9.28 -0.60 20.31
C GLN A 512 -8.12 0.36 20.56
N GLU A 513 -7.95 1.35 19.69
CA GLU A 513 -7.24 2.58 20.02
C GLU A 513 -8.31 3.64 20.29
N ASN A 514 -8.49 3.98 21.57
CA ASN A 514 -9.43 5.02 21.95
C ASN A 514 -8.72 6.37 22.07
N ARG A 515 -9.32 7.43 21.52
CA ARG A 515 -8.59 8.67 21.26
C ARG A 515 -9.35 9.93 21.57
N THR A 516 -8.57 10.91 22.04
CA THR A 516 -8.98 12.29 22.17
C THR A 516 -7.86 13.20 21.68
N ASN A 517 -8.22 14.29 21.01
CA ASN A 517 -7.28 15.25 20.44
C ASN A 517 -6.26 15.84 21.45
N MET A 518 -6.66 15.99 22.71
CA MET A 518 -5.86 16.67 23.74
C MET A 518 -5.53 15.78 24.95
N LEU A 519 -6.46 14.93 25.39
CA LEU A 519 -6.25 14.12 26.59
C LEU A 519 -5.31 12.94 26.31
N GLY A 520 -5.21 12.48 25.07
CA GLY A 520 -4.29 11.42 24.65
C GLY A 520 -4.99 10.29 23.91
N HIS A 521 -4.19 9.27 23.56
CA HIS A 521 -4.63 8.04 22.90
C HIS A 521 -4.24 6.84 23.76
N ILE A 522 -5.07 5.79 23.76
CA ILE A 522 -4.90 4.62 24.62
C ILE A 522 -5.28 3.34 23.88
N ASN A 523 -4.38 2.36 23.90
CA ASN A 523 -4.59 1.04 23.34
C ASN A 523 -5.23 0.16 24.42
N LEU A 524 -6.41 -0.37 24.10
CA LEU A 524 -7.20 -1.24 24.96
C LEU A 524 -7.13 -2.66 24.40
N LEU A 525 -6.31 -3.49 25.05
CA LEU A 525 -6.00 -4.85 24.61
C LEU A 525 -6.82 -5.86 25.42
N GLY A 526 -7.19 -6.99 24.80
CA GLY A 526 -7.88 -8.08 25.49
C GLY A 526 -9.34 -7.80 25.85
N LEU A 527 -10.02 -6.93 25.09
CA LEU A 527 -11.42 -6.61 25.30
C LEU A 527 -12.33 -7.79 24.93
N SER A 528 -13.32 -8.05 25.78
CA SER A 528 -14.39 -9.02 25.50
C SER A 528 -15.60 -8.36 24.81
N GLU A 529 -15.83 -7.09 25.09
CA GLU A 529 -16.84 -6.24 24.46
C GLU A 529 -16.24 -4.87 24.12
N PRO A 530 -16.62 -4.23 22.99
CA PRO A 530 -16.12 -2.91 22.64
C PRO A 530 -16.53 -1.84 23.66
N ILE A 531 -15.64 -0.92 23.99
CA ILE A 531 -15.90 0.22 24.88
C ILE A 531 -16.29 1.43 24.03
N MET A 532 -17.36 2.13 24.41
CA MET A 532 -17.96 3.21 23.61
C MET A 532 -18.00 4.56 24.36
N PRO A 533 -17.81 5.70 23.67
CA PRO A 533 -17.39 5.81 22.27
C PRO A 533 -15.92 5.41 22.09
N TRP A 534 -15.51 5.10 20.86
CA TRP A 534 -14.11 4.80 20.52
C TRP A 534 -13.26 6.07 20.61
N CYS A 535 -13.73 7.16 20.02
CA CYS A 535 -13.06 8.46 20.09
C CYS A 535 -14.04 9.54 20.56
N THR A 536 -13.51 10.64 21.11
CA THR A 536 -14.34 11.76 21.57
C THR A 536 -13.51 13.06 21.68
N GLY A 537 -14.17 14.22 21.77
CA GLY A 537 -13.49 15.50 22.03
C GLY A 537 -13.16 16.39 20.82
N GLY A 538 -13.57 16.01 19.61
CA GLY A 538 -13.51 16.87 18.42
C GLY A 538 -12.38 16.53 17.44
N SER A 539 -11.97 17.53 16.64
CA SER A 539 -11.50 17.35 15.25
C SER A 539 -10.34 16.37 15.04
N GLU A 540 -10.56 15.47 14.09
CA GLU A 540 -9.70 14.39 13.56
C GLU A 540 -9.92 13.03 14.26
N GLU A 541 -10.05 12.98 15.59
CA GLU A 541 -10.34 11.75 16.33
C GLU A 541 -11.84 11.43 16.35
N ALA A 542 -12.69 12.42 16.62
CA ALA A 542 -14.15 12.30 16.53
C ALA A 542 -14.72 13.24 15.47
N GLU A 543 -16.04 13.25 15.27
CA GLU A 543 -16.69 14.11 14.30
C GLU A 543 -16.32 15.59 14.51
N LEU A 544 -16.26 16.36 13.42
CA LEU A 544 -15.97 17.79 13.51
C LEU A 544 -17.01 18.49 14.39
N GLY A 545 -16.57 19.03 15.53
CA GLY A 545 -17.44 19.66 16.50
C GLY A 545 -18.10 18.70 17.50
N GLY A 546 -17.71 17.42 17.50
CA GLY A 546 -18.15 16.40 18.44
C GLY A 546 -17.89 16.78 19.91
N GLY A 547 -18.77 16.31 20.79
CA GLY A 547 -18.66 16.53 22.23
C GLY A 547 -17.52 15.70 22.84
N LEU A 548 -17.04 16.13 24.00
CA LEU A 548 -16.20 15.31 24.87
C LEU A 548 -17.13 14.51 25.79
N GLU A 549 -17.24 13.21 25.58
CA GLU A 549 -18.20 12.31 26.24
C GLU A 549 -17.58 11.47 27.37
N THR A 550 -16.27 11.30 27.35
CA THR A 550 -15.53 10.50 28.33
C THR A 550 -14.04 10.87 28.29
N THR A 551 -13.24 10.25 29.15
CA THR A 551 -11.79 10.45 29.20
C THR A 551 -11.02 9.14 29.15
N LEU A 552 -9.69 9.20 28.99
CA LEU A 552 -8.85 7.99 28.92
C LEU A 552 -8.93 7.22 30.23
N SER A 553 -9.07 7.91 31.35
CA SER A 553 -9.16 7.29 32.67
C SER A 553 -10.40 6.42 32.81
N HIS A 554 -11.54 6.87 32.27
CA HIS A 554 -12.77 6.07 32.28
C HIS A 554 -12.68 4.90 31.30
N TRP A 555 -12.06 5.08 30.14
CA TRP A 555 -11.78 3.96 29.23
C TRP A 555 -10.86 2.91 29.85
N ALA A 556 -9.83 3.34 30.60
CA ALA A 556 -8.94 2.44 31.33
C ALA A 556 -9.70 1.64 32.39
N ASP A 557 -10.56 2.31 33.18
CA ASP A 557 -11.39 1.65 34.20
C ASP A 557 -12.32 0.59 33.58
N GLU A 558 -12.94 0.91 32.43
CA GLU A 558 -13.80 -0.04 31.70
C GLU A 558 -13.00 -1.21 31.10
N CYS A 559 -11.79 -0.97 30.60
CA CYS A 559 -10.91 -2.01 30.08
C CYS A 559 -10.48 -2.97 31.19
N HIS A 560 -10.04 -2.45 32.34
CA HIS A 560 -9.68 -3.23 33.51
C HIS A 560 -10.87 -4.02 34.08
N ALA A 561 -12.09 -3.46 34.02
CA ALA A 561 -13.29 -4.19 34.41
C ALA A 561 -13.55 -5.45 33.56
N GLN A 562 -13.05 -5.50 32.33
CA GLN A 562 -13.07 -6.67 31.47
C GLN A 562 -11.85 -7.59 31.63
N GLY A 563 -10.87 -7.21 32.47
CA GLY A 563 -9.59 -7.92 32.60
C GLY A 563 -8.57 -7.58 31.51
N GLY A 564 -8.83 -6.54 30.72
CA GLY A 564 -7.96 -6.09 29.63
C GLY A 564 -6.63 -5.50 30.10
N THR A 565 -5.85 -5.03 29.13
CA THR A 565 -4.56 -4.36 29.34
C THR A 565 -4.60 -2.98 28.71
N VAL A 566 -4.14 -1.99 29.47
CA VAL A 566 -4.19 -0.58 29.11
C VAL A 566 -2.79 -0.07 28.79
N VAL A 567 -2.52 0.21 27.52
CA VAL A 567 -1.23 0.73 27.06
C VAL A 567 -1.42 2.15 26.53
N LEU A 568 -0.64 3.12 27.03
CA LEU A 568 -0.73 4.49 26.54
C LEU A 568 -0.05 4.59 25.17
N ALA A 569 -0.81 4.88 24.11
CA ALA A 569 -0.34 4.84 22.73
C ALA A 569 0.69 5.94 22.44
N HIS A 570 1.68 5.62 21.59
CA HIS A 570 2.74 6.53 21.11
C HIS A 570 3.16 7.62 22.12
N PHE A 571 3.48 7.17 23.34
CA PHE A 571 3.79 8.03 24.48
C PHE A 571 4.99 8.95 24.14
N PRO A 572 4.96 10.22 24.55
CA PRO A 572 4.01 10.87 25.46
C PRO A 572 2.94 11.73 24.75
N VAL A 573 2.74 11.61 23.44
CA VAL A 573 1.94 12.58 22.66
C VAL A 573 0.65 11.90 22.20
N PRO A 574 -0.55 12.51 22.35
CA PRO A 574 -0.87 13.71 23.13
C PRO A 574 -0.76 13.49 24.65
N TYR A 575 -0.44 14.56 25.40
CA TYR A 575 0.10 14.46 26.77
C TYR A 575 -0.87 14.90 27.89
N GLY A 576 -2.18 14.96 27.64
CA GLY A 576 -3.12 15.57 28.57
C GLY A 576 -3.38 14.74 29.84
N GLU A 577 -3.80 13.48 29.70
CA GLU A 577 -4.17 12.61 30.84
C GLU A 577 -3.05 11.68 31.31
N THR A 578 -1.90 11.66 30.65
CA THR A 578 -0.78 10.76 30.99
C THR A 578 -0.41 10.82 32.48
N ALA A 579 -0.27 12.03 33.04
CA ALA A 579 0.08 12.20 34.44
C ALA A 579 -1.03 11.72 35.38
N ALA A 580 -2.29 11.87 35.00
CA ALA A 580 -3.43 11.39 35.79
C ALA A 580 -3.48 9.87 35.80
N LEU A 581 -3.38 9.24 34.62
CA LEU A 581 -3.39 7.80 34.47
C LEU A 581 -2.25 7.11 35.25
N LEU A 582 -1.04 7.68 35.22
CA LEU A 582 0.08 7.20 36.04
C LEU A 582 -0.16 7.37 37.53
N ALA A 583 -0.61 8.55 37.96
CA ALA A 583 -0.81 8.86 39.38
C ALA A 583 -1.88 7.98 40.03
N THR A 584 -2.89 7.56 39.26
CA THR A 584 -3.99 6.73 39.76
C THR A 584 -3.85 5.25 39.42
N GLY A 585 -2.71 4.81 38.87
CA GLY A 585 -2.46 3.40 38.57
C GLY A 585 -3.34 2.80 37.48
N ARG A 586 -3.74 3.61 36.49
CA ARG A 586 -4.61 3.19 35.38
C ARG A 586 -3.87 2.72 34.12
N LEU A 587 -2.54 2.85 34.09
CA LEU A 587 -1.70 2.34 32.99
C LEU A 587 -1.01 1.04 33.38
N ASP A 588 -1.04 0.07 32.46
CA ASP A 588 -0.27 -1.15 32.55
C ASP A 588 1.09 -1.03 31.83
N ALA A 589 1.18 -0.18 30.80
CA ALA A 589 2.42 0.13 30.09
C ALA A 589 2.33 1.47 29.35
N VAL A 590 3.47 2.00 28.93
CA VAL A 590 3.57 3.08 27.92
C VAL A 590 4.15 2.55 26.62
N GLU A 591 3.58 2.97 25.49
CA GLU A 591 4.01 2.54 24.17
C GLU A 591 5.06 3.47 23.57
N SER A 592 6.09 2.87 22.99
CA SER A 592 6.98 3.54 22.04
C SER A 592 6.67 3.07 20.63
N ILE A 593 6.46 4.03 19.72
CA ILE A 593 6.39 3.76 18.27
C ILE A 593 7.72 4.03 17.56
N GLY A 594 8.79 4.29 18.31
CA GLY A 594 10.12 4.56 17.77
C GLY A 594 11.04 5.15 18.83
N PHE A 595 12.36 5.06 18.61
CA PHE A 595 13.29 5.72 19.53
C PHE A 595 13.33 7.22 19.25
N ASP A 596 12.91 7.99 20.25
CA ASP A 596 13.09 9.43 20.30
C ASP A 596 13.61 9.85 21.68
N HIS A 597 14.52 10.83 21.69
CA HIS A 597 15.18 11.30 22.92
C HIS A 597 14.20 11.99 23.87
N TYR A 598 13.22 12.73 23.34
CA TYR A 598 12.20 13.37 24.15
C TYR A 598 11.26 12.33 24.77
N ASN A 599 10.77 11.36 23.98
CA ASN A 599 9.88 10.31 24.48
C ASN A 599 10.54 9.47 25.58
N MET A 600 11.77 8.99 25.34
CA MET A 600 12.52 8.22 26.36
C MET A 600 12.88 9.10 27.56
N GLY A 601 13.14 10.40 27.34
CA GLY A 601 13.38 11.36 28.41
C GLY A 601 12.17 11.53 29.33
N GLU A 602 10.95 11.66 28.78
CA GLU A 602 9.72 11.70 29.58
C GLU A 602 9.49 10.39 30.33
N TYR A 603 9.71 9.23 29.68
CA TYR A 603 9.62 7.92 30.34
C TYR A 603 10.56 7.86 31.56
N TYR A 604 11.83 8.24 31.40
CA TYR A 604 12.80 8.25 32.49
C TYR A 604 12.45 9.25 33.60
N LYS A 605 11.79 10.38 33.29
CA LYS A 605 11.30 11.33 34.31
C LYS A 605 10.27 10.66 35.22
N TYR A 606 9.34 9.90 34.66
CA TYR A 606 8.33 9.18 35.44
C TYR A 606 8.94 8.05 36.27
N LEU A 607 9.84 7.25 35.70
CA LEU A 607 10.59 6.25 36.48
C LEU A 607 11.37 6.92 37.63
N ASN A 608 11.99 8.07 37.38
CA ASN A 608 12.69 8.86 38.40
C ASN A 608 11.76 9.47 39.45
N ALA A 609 10.47 9.58 39.17
CA ALA A 609 9.46 10.02 40.12
C ALA A 609 8.86 8.87 40.94
N GLY A 610 9.30 7.63 40.71
CA GLY A 610 8.89 6.45 41.48
C GLY A 610 7.85 5.56 40.77
N PHE A 611 7.37 5.95 39.60
CA PHE A 611 6.36 5.15 38.87
C PHE A 611 7.02 3.91 38.25
N GLN A 612 6.57 2.72 38.65
CA GLN A 612 7.05 1.45 38.12
C GLN A 612 6.26 1.04 36.88
N ILE A 613 6.43 1.77 35.78
CA ILE A 613 5.65 1.57 34.54
C ILE A 613 6.47 0.82 33.49
N PRO A 614 5.99 -0.33 32.98
CA PRO A 614 6.59 -1.04 31.85
C PRO A 614 6.63 -0.22 30.55
N ILE A 615 7.60 -0.55 29.69
CA ILE A 615 7.62 -0.10 28.30
C ILE A 615 7.13 -1.21 27.37
N ALA A 616 6.24 -0.84 26.44
CA ALA A 616 5.78 -1.64 25.32
C ALA A 616 6.02 -0.87 24.02
N ALA A 617 5.81 -1.52 22.89
CA ALA A 617 6.02 -0.96 21.57
C ALA A 617 5.15 -1.66 20.53
N GLY A 618 4.69 -0.83 19.59
CA GLY A 618 3.92 -1.22 18.43
C GLY A 618 4.31 -0.37 17.23
N THR A 619 3.88 -0.77 16.04
CA THR A 619 4.28 -0.09 14.81
C THR A 619 3.44 1.12 14.47
N ASP A 620 2.22 1.20 14.99
CA ASP A 620 1.19 2.15 14.55
C ASP A 620 1.01 2.05 13.03
N LYS A 621 0.91 0.83 12.49
CA LYS A 621 0.83 0.63 11.05
C LYS A 621 -0.41 1.33 10.48
N MET A 622 -0.17 2.41 9.74
CA MET A 622 -1.18 3.25 9.10
C MET A 622 -1.13 3.22 7.57
N THR A 623 -0.05 2.66 7.01
CA THR A 623 0.20 2.61 5.56
C THR A 623 0.86 1.27 5.16
N ALA A 624 0.97 1.06 3.86
CA ALA A 624 1.75 -0.04 3.28
C ALA A 624 3.27 0.17 3.43
N GLU A 625 3.74 1.26 4.05
CA GLU A 625 5.18 1.54 4.23
C GLU A 625 5.72 1.07 5.58
N VAL A 626 4.89 0.37 6.35
CA VAL A 626 5.21 -0.11 7.69
C VAL A 626 4.87 -1.60 7.78
N PRO A 627 5.85 -2.50 7.88
CA PRO A 627 5.60 -3.91 8.12
C PRO A 627 5.15 -4.13 9.57
N ILE A 628 4.18 -5.04 9.78
CA ILE A 628 3.75 -5.41 11.13
C ILE A 628 4.92 -5.92 11.97
N GLY A 629 4.99 -5.43 13.21
CA GLY A 629 6.02 -5.78 14.17
C GLY A 629 7.42 -5.31 13.80
N MET A 630 7.62 -4.43 12.81
CA MET A 630 8.94 -3.83 12.58
C MET A 630 9.48 -3.12 13.85
N LEU A 631 8.58 -2.63 14.69
CA LEU A 631 8.84 -2.33 16.09
C LEU A 631 7.89 -3.18 16.94
N ARG A 632 8.43 -3.96 17.87
CA ARG A 632 7.65 -4.94 18.63
C ARG A 632 8.08 -5.05 20.07
N THR A 633 7.20 -5.60 20.90
CA THR A 633 7.44 -5.97 22.29
C THR A 633 7.67 -7.47 22.42
N TYR A 634 8.80 -7.87 22.97
CA TYR A 634 8.96 -9.20 23.52
C TYR A 634 8.54 -9.19 24.99
N ALA A 635 7.58 -10.04 25.36
CA ALA A 635 7.11 -10.17 26.73
C ALA A 635 7.32 -11.60 27.24
N GLY A 636 7.59 -11.75 28.54
CA GLY A 636 7.77 -13.04 29.20
C GLY A 636 6.47 -13.85 29.21
N VAL A 637 6.53 -15.07 28.66
CA VAL A 637 5.42 -16.01 28.51
C VAL A 637 5.84 -17.39 29.02
N PRO A 638 5.50 -17.75 30.27
CA PRO A 638 5.96 -18.98 30.92
C PRO A 638 5.61 -20.27 30.18
N SER A 639 4.47 -20.31 29.45
CA SER A 639 4.07 -21.49 28.68
C SER A 639 5.00 -21.78 27.50
N LYS A 640 5.81 -20.80 27.06
CA LYS A 640 6.58 -20.85 25.82
C LYS A 640 5.70 -21.16 24.60
N THR A 641 4.48 -20.61 24.58
CA THR A 641 3.58 -20.65 23.43
C THR A 641 3.10 -19.24 23.09
N PRO A 642 2.67 -18.96 21.84
CA PRO A 642 2.00 -17.72 21.46
C PRO A 642 0.62 -17.53 22.15
N ASP A 643 0.57 -17.51 23.48
CA ASP A 643 -0.64 -17.26 24.24
C ASP A 643 -0.84 -15.76 24.46
N TYR A 644 -1.95 -15.24 23.95
CA TYR A 644 -2.28 -13.82 23.99
C TYR A 644 -2.42 -13.27 25.42
N TRP A 645 -3.02 -14.05 26.31
CA TRP A 645 -3.32 -13.61 27.67
C TRP A 645 -2.07 -13.63 28.54
N GLU A 646 -1.23 -14.66 28.42
CA GLU A 646 0.09 -14.68 29.07
C GLU A 646 0.98 -13.55 28.55
N TRP A 647 0.94 -13.24 27.24
CA TRP A 647 1.68 -12.10 26.68
C TRP A 647 1.23 -10.76 27.27
N CYS A 648 -0.07 -10.53 27.37
CA CYS A 648 -0.64 -9.36 28.06
C CYS A 648 -0.20 -9.29 29.52
N GLN A 649 -0.16 -10.43 30.23
CA GLN A 649 0.32 -10.47 31.61
C GLN A 649 1.83 -10.20 31.71
N GLY A 650 2.62 -10.67 30.75
CA GLY A 650 4.05 -10.35 30.64
C GLY A 650 4.31 -8.86 30.51
N ILE A 651 3.47 -8.16 29.72
CA ILE A 651 3.48 -6.68 29.63
C ILE A 651 3.21 -6.05 31.00
N LYS A 652 2.10 -6.44 31.66
CA LYS A 652 1.72 -5.94 33.00
C LYS A 652 2.81 -6.17 34.05
N ASN A 653 3.53 -7.29 33.95
CA ASN A 653 4.62 -7.63 34.87
C ASN A 653 5.90 -6.81 34.62
N GLY A 654 6.03 -6.14 33.48
CA GLY A 654 7.23 -5.42 33.08
C GLY A 654 8.39 -6.31 32.64
N ASP A 655 8.16 -7.61 32.43
CA ASP A 655 9.15 -8.51 31.84
C ASP A 655 9.15 -8.36 30.32
N THR A 656 9.54 -7.15 29.88
CA THR A 656 9.46 -6.73 28.48
C THR A 656 10.76 -6.15 27.96
N MET A 657 10.90 -6.26 26.64
CA MET A 657 11.84 -5.52 25.84
C MET A 657 11.14 -5.01 24.59
N ILE A 658 11.42 -3.77 24.21
CA ILE A 658 11.02 -3.20 22.93
C ILE A 658 12.20 -3.23 21.96
N THR A 659 11.93 -3.51 20.68
CA THR A 659 12.99 -3.64 19.68
C THR A 659 12.50 -3.44 18.25
N SER A 660 13.38 -2.87 17.43
CA SER A 660 13.30 -2.86 15.97
C SER A 660 14.38 -3.72 15.30
N GLY A 661 14.93 -4.70 16.02
CA GLY A 661 15.92 -5.63 15.50
C GLY A 661 16.69 -6.39 16.59
N PRO A 662 17.59 -5.72 17.33
CA PRO A 662 18.43 -6.37 18.34
C PRO A 662 17.60 -6.94 19.51
N LEU A 663 18.03 -8.06 20.08
CA LEU A 663 17.39 -8.70 21.22
C LEU A 663 18.34 -8.66 22.43
N LEU A 664 17.85 -8.16 23.56
CA LEU A 664 18.55 -7.97 24.82
C LEU A 664 17.88 -8.82 25.90
N TRP A 665 18.61 -9.82 26.37
CA TRP A 665 18.21 -10.69 27.46
C TRP A 665 18.95 -10.26 28.72
N VAL A 666 18.26 -9.60 29.65
CA VAL A 666 18.91 -8.87 30.75
C VAL A 666 18.43 -9.35 32.10
N THR A 667 19.35 -9.45 33.04
CA THR A 667 19.07 -9.61 34.47
C THR A 667 19.93 -8.67 35.30
N VAL A 668 19.43 -8.30 36.48
CA VAL A 668 20.20 -7.59 37.51
C VAL A 668 20.23 -8.50 38.73
N ASP A 669 21.40 -8.99 39.14
CA ASP A 669 21.53 -10.04 40.17
C ASP A 669 20.55 -11.22 40.02
N GLY A 670 20.27 -11.62 38.76
CA GLY A 670 19.31 -12.68 38.44
C GLY A 670 17.83 -12.28 38.44
N ALA A 671 17.48 -11.04 38.79
CA ALA A 671 16.12 -10.51 38.64
C ALA A 671 15.87 -10.05 37.21
N ALA A 672 14.68 -10.40 36.68
CA ALA A 672 14.22 -10.01 35.36
C ALA A 672 13.67 -8.57 35.35
N PRO A 673 13.56 -7.92 34.17
CA PRO A 673 12.84 -6.66 34.01
C PRO A 673 11.45 -6.70 34.69
N GLY A 674 11.03 -5.56 35.24
CA GLY A 674 9.79 -5.43 36.02
C GLY A 674 9.91 -5.80 37.50
N GLN A 675 10.90 -6.62 37.88
CA GLN A 675 11.08 -7.02 39.27
C GLN A 675 11.74 -5.94 40.14
N THR A 676 11.52 -6.03 41.46
CA THR A 676 12.14 -5.16 42.47
C THR A 676 13.08 -5.97 43.36
N LEU A 677 14.33 -5.51 43.50
CA LEU A 677 15.36 -6.09 44.35
C LEU A 677 15.62 -5.24 45.59
N THR A 678 15.77 -5.87 46.75
CA THR A 678 16.26 -5.21 47.96
C THR A 678 17.77 -5.37 48.11
N ARG A 679 18.51 -4.27 48.27
CA ARG A 679 19.97 -4.28 48.47
C ARG A 679 20.39 -3.26 49.51
N SER A 680 21.40 -3.58 50.34
CA SER A 680 21.95 -2.60 51.26
C SER A 680 22.57 -1.44 50.49
N ARG A 681 22.44 -0.22 51.03
CA ARG A 681 23.04 0.98 50.46
C ARG A 681 24.55 0.82 50.27
N GLY A 682 25.06 1.16 49.08
CA GLY A 682 26.48 1.04 48.73
C GLY A 682 26.89 -0.37 48.30
N ASN A 683 25.95 -1.33 48.25
CA ASN A 683 26.24 -2.63 47.64
C ASN A 683 26.35 -2.48 46.12
N ARG A 684 27.19 -3.36 45.55
CA ARG A 684 27.25 -3.57 44.11
C ARG A 684 26.12 -4.51 43.69
N ILE A 685 25.49 -4.19 42.58
CA ILE A 685 24.63 -5.09 41.81
C ILE A 685 25.34 -5.41 40.49
N THR A 686 25.14 -6.60 39.96
CA THR A 686 25.66 -7.01 38.65
C THR A 686 24.54 -6.99 37.64
N VAL A 687 24.67 -6.13 36.63
CA VAL A 687 23.85 -6.17 35.41
C VAL A 687 24.52 -7.15 34.46
N ALA A 688 23.82 -8.20 34.05
CA ALA A 688 24.33 -9.21 33.14
C ALA A 688 23.30 -9.53 32.06
N GLY A 689 23.77 -9.84 30.86
CA GLY A 689 22.87 -10.18 29.78
C GLY A 689 23.55 -10.66 28.51
N GLU A 690 22.70 -10.95 27.53
CA GLU A 690 23.09 -11.37 26.19
C GLU A 690 22.40 -10.48 25.15
N LEU A 691 23.15 -10.09 24.13
CA LEU A 691 22.67 -9.47 22.92
C LEU A 691 22.61 -10.53 21.81
N GLU A 692 21.49 -10.68 21.13
CA GLU A 692 21.31 -11.44 19.89
C GLU A 692 20.83 -10.50 18.79
N THR A 693 21.49 -10.46 17.63
CA THR A 693 21.11 -9.50 16.57
C THR A 693 21.58 -9.99 15.21
N ILE A 694 20.80 -9.75 14.16
CA ILE A 694 21.29 -9.84 12.77
C ILE A 694 21.96 -8.52 12.32
N PHE A 695 21.58 -7.40 12.94
CA PHE A 695 22.11 -6.08 12.64
C PHE A 695 23.45 -5.85 13.32
N PRO A 696 24.38 -5.10 12.69
CA PRO A 696 25.58 -4.64 13.35
C PRO A 696 25.26 -3.76 14.58
N VAL A 697 25.84 -4.10 15.72
CA VAL A 697 25.76 -3.31 16.98
C VAL A 697 27.17 -3.21 17.54
N THR A 698 27.58 -2.01 17.98
CA THR A 698 28.95 -1.75 18.46
C THR A 698 29.07 -1.74 19.99
N GLU A 699 28.00 -1.40 20.69
CA GLU A 699 27.99 -1.32 22.15
C GLU A 699 26.59 -1.49 22.74
N VAL A 700 26.56 -1.94 23.99
CA VAL A 700 25.38 -1.98 24.85
C VAL A 700 25.54 -0.92 25.93
N GLU A 701 24.50 -0.12 26.14
CA GLU A 701 24.46 0.91 27.18
C GLU A 701 23.72 0.39 28.42
N VAL A 702 24.35 0.47 29.59
CA VAL A 702 23.71 0.21 30.88
C VAL A 702 23.31 1.53 31.52
N LEU A 703 22.02 1.69 31.81
CA LEU A 703 21.44 2.89 32.40
C LEU A 703 21.17 2.66 33.89
N LEU A 704 21.49 3.67 34.69
CA LEU A 704 21.02 3.81 36.07
C LEU A 704 20.30 5.16 36.16
N ASN A 705 19.02 5.13 36.51
CA ASN A 705 18.21 6.34 36.70
C ASN A 705 18.18 7.29 35.48
N GLY A 706 18.30 6.72 34.27
CA GLY A 706 18.27 7.46 33.00
C GLY A 706 19.63 7.98 32.54
N VAL A 707 20.69 7.73 33.32
CA VAL A 707 22.06 8.10 32.98
C VAL A 707 22.84 6.86 32.55
N VAL A 708 23.51 6.93 31.41
CA VAL A 708 24.40 5.87 30.93
C VAL A 708 25.61 5.76 31.86
N GLN A 709 25.69 4.66 32.61
CA GLN A 709 26.79 4.38 33.53
C GLN A 709 27.93 3.62 32.85
N ALA A 710 27.60 2.79 31.86
CA ALA A 710 28.57 2.05 31.08
C ALA A 710 28.15 1.94 29.62
N ARG A 711 29.17 2.00 28.75
CA ARG A 711 29.10 1.60 27.35
C ARG A 711 30.00 0.37 27.21
N ILE A 712 29.40 -0.78 26.98
CA ILE A 712 30.11 -2.06 26.90
C ILE A 712 30.26 -2.40 25.43
N PRO A 713 31.48 -2.39 24.87
CA PRO A 713 31.70 -2.75 23.48
C PRO A 713 31.24 -4.18 23.20
N VAL A 714 30.45 -4.36 22.16
CA VAL A 714 30.05 -5.66 21.63
C VAL A 714 30.45 -5.70 20.16
N ALA A 715 31.25 -6.68 19.75
CA ALA A 715 31.72 -6.79 18.36
C ALA A 715 30.72 -7.61 17.52
N ALA A 716 29.43 -7.31 17.61
CA ALA A 716 28.38 -8.07 16.93
C ALA A 716 28.16 -7.52 15.51
N GLN A 717 28.85 -8.07 14.51
CA GLN A 717 28.52 -7.88 13.08
C GLN A 717 27.35 -8.78 12.64
N GLY A 718 26.40 -9.01 13.55
CA GLY A 718 25.47 -10.14 13.51
C GLY A 718 25.94 -11.33 14.38
N GLY A 719 25.08 -11.86 15.25
CA GLY A 719 25.36 -12.97 16.16
C GLY A 719 24.97 -12.70 17.62
N THR A 720 25.68 -13.34 18.55
CA THR A 720 25.44 -13.27 20.00
C THR A 720 26.63 -12.65 20.74
N ALA A 721 26.39 -11.81 21.74
CA ALA A 721 27.41 -11.24 22.62
C ALA A 721 26.92 -11.17 24.08
N SER A 722 27.68 -11.73 25.02
CA SER A 722 27.38 -11.58 26.44
C SER A 722 28.05 -10.33 27.02
N PHE A 723 27.42 -9.71 28.00
CA PHE A 723 27.97 -8.57 28.73
C PHE A 723 27.66 -8.67 30.22
N ALA A 724 28.51 -8.04 31.04
CA ALA A 724 28.28 -7.86 32.46
C ALA A 724 28.90 -6.54 32.93
N HIS A 725 28.24 -5.87 33.86
CA HIS A 725 28.75 -4.66 34.48
C HIS A 725 28.21 -4.51 35.90
N ASP A 726 29.11 -4.21 36.83
CA ASP A 726 28.75 -3.96 38.21
C ASP A 726 28.49 -2.48 38.44
N LEU A 727 27.35 -2.17 39.04
CA LEU A 727 26.94 -0.83 39.44
C LEU A 727 26.86 -0.72 40.96
N GLU A 728 27.25 0.42 41.51
CA GLU A 728 26.96 0.76 42.90
C GLU A 728 25.60 1.43 43.00
N VAL A 729 24.76 0.96 43.94
CA VAL A 729 23.44 1.57 44.20
C VAL A 729 23.43 2.19 45.59
N THR A 730 23.25 3.51 45.63
CA THR A 730 23.30 4.31 46.88
C THR A 730 21.94 4.88 47.30
N GLU A 731 20.93 4.69 46.46
CA GLU A 731 19.54 5.13 46.65
C GLU A 731 18.60 4.21 45.86
N ASP A 732 17.31 4.31 46.11
CA ASP A 732 16.31 3.60 45.33
C ASP A 732 16.40 4.00 43.85
N SER A 733 16.67 3.02 43.01
CA SER A 733 17.10 3.22 41.63
C SER A 733 16.42 2.24 40.69
N TRP A 734 16.45 2.54 39.40
CA TRP A 734 16.06 1.60 38.36
C TRP A 734 17.21 1.43 37.37
N VAL A 735 17.31 0.24 36.81
CA VAL A 735 18.35 -0.16 35.85
C VAL A 735 17.68 -0.64 34.58
N ALA A 736 18.10 -0.12 33.44
CA ALA A 736 17.66 -0.60 32.13
C ALA A 736 18.87 -0.74 31.21
N VAL A 737 18.69 -1.49 30.12
CA VAL A 737 19.74 -1.68 29.11
C VAL A 737 19.17 -1.36 27.74
N ARG A 738 19.98 -0.71 26.91
CA ARG A 738 19.62 -0.43 25.52
C ARG A 738 20.81 -0.57 24.59
N CYS A 739 20.54 -0.68 23.30
CA CYS A 739 21.57 -0.64 22.26
C CYS A 739 21.00 -0.03 20.98
N PHE A 740 21.90 0.35 20.08
CA PHE A 740 21.59 0.94 18.77
C PHE A 740 22.36 0.22 17.68
N GLY A 741 21.77 0.14 16.50
CA GLY A 741 22.46 -0.31 15.31
C GLY A 741 23.64 0.61 14.95
N ALA A 742 24.73 0.03 14.47
CA ALA A 742 25.94 0.75 14.11
C ALA A 742 25.69 1.74 12.96
N ASN A 743 26.48 2.81 12.89
CA ASN A 743 26.47 3.79 11.79
C ASN A 743 25.10 4.47 11.53
N ASP A 744 24.30 4.70 12.58
CA ASP A 744 22.93 5.24 12.44
C ASP A 744 22.08 4.37 11.49
N ALA A 745 22.12 3.06 11.74
CA ALA A 745 21.31 2.07 11.04
C ALA A 745 19.81 2.36 11.25
N ARG A 746 19.06 2.43 10.14
CA ARG A 746 17.62 2.71 10.14
C ARG A 746 16.86 1.90 9.12
N HIS A 747 15.62 1.60 9.44
CA HIS A 747 14.64 1.04 8.51
C HIS A 747 14.11 2.13 7.60
N HIS A 748 13.96 1.82 6.31
CA HIS A 748 13.38 2.75 5.34
C HIS A 748 11.84 2.69 5.34
N ASP A 749 11.22 2.71 6.51
CA ASP A 749 9.77 2.91 6.61
C ASP A 749 9.41 4.40 6.46
N THR A 750 8.10 4.72 6.49
CA THR A 750 7.64 6.11 6.39
C THR A 750 8.22 7.05 7.46
N TRP A 751 8.75 6.52 8.56
CA TRP A 751 9.29 7.29 9.67
C TRP A 751 10.83 7.26 9.78
N ASP A 752 11.52 6.54 8.90
CA ASP A 752 12.97 6.33 8.93
C ASP A 752 13.46 5.94 10.35
N ARG A 753 12.90 4.86 10.90
CA ARG A 753 13.11 4.47 12.31
C ARG A 753 14.49 3.87 12.56
N VAL A 754 15.08 4.25 13.70
CA VAL A 754 16.36 3.70 14.17
C VAL A 754 16.25 2.22 14.47
N VAL A 755 17.31 1.46 14.18
CA VAL A 755 17.51 0.09 14.70
C VAL A 755 17.94 0.19 16.16
N PHE A 756 17.11 -0.26 17.10
CA PHE A 756 17.42 -0.18 18.54
C PHE A 756 16.72 -1.27 19.34
N ALA A 757 17.15 -1.44 20.58
CA ALA A 757 16.43 -2.20 21.59
C ALA A 757 16.52 -1.52 22.96
N HIS A 758 15.48 -1.65 23.78
CA HIS A 758 15.44 -1.12 25.15
C HIS A 758 14.63 -2.06 26.06
N THR A 759 15.16 -2.43 27.22
CA THR A 759 14.44 -3.26 28.19
C THR A 759 13.53 -2.43 29.08
N SER A 760 12.46 -3.02 29.62
CA SER A 760 11.86 -2.49 30.85
C SER A 760 12.90 -2.47 32.00
N PRO A 761 12.65 -1.68 33.07
CA PRO A 761 13.62 -1.51 34.14
C PRO A 761 13.55 -2.67 35.15
N VAL A 762 14.70 -3.02 35.74
CA VAL A 762 14.74 -3.69 37.05
C VAL A 762 14.84 -2.62 38.13
N TYR A 763 14.00 -2.69 39.14
CA TYR A 763 13.98 -1.74 40.25
C TYR A 763 14.83 -2.26 41.41
N VAL A 764 15.49 -1.34 42.11
CA VAL A 764 16.36 -1.64 43.26
C VAL A 764 15.99 -0.71 44.40
N THR A 765 15.57 -1.27 45.53
CA THR A 765 15.28 -0.55 46.78
C THR A 765 16.37 -0.78 47.81
N THR A 766 16.65 0.27 48.59
CA THR A 766 17.60 0.27 49.70
C THR A 766 16.94 0.20 51.08
N GLN A 767 15.61 0.33 51.15
CA GLN A 767 14.86 0.49 52.41
C GLN A 767 13.67 -0.46 52.57
N GLY A 768 13.57 -1.48 51.70
CA GLY A 768 12.56 -2.55 51.77
C GLY A 768 11.42 -2.38 50.79
N GLU A 769 10.83 -1.19 50.70
CA GLU A 769 9.88 -0.79 49.66
C GLU A 769 10.53 0.19 48.68
N TYR A 770 10.14 0.13 47.41
CA TYR A 770 10.65 1.06 46.40
C TYR A 770 10.01 2.44 46.57
N GLN A 771 10.81 3.44 46.93
CA GLN A 771 10.35 4.79 47.28
C GLN A 771 11.16 5.89 46.56
N ARG A 772 11.57 5.64 45.32
CA ARG A 772 12.22 6.69 44.51
C ARG A 772 11.26 7.85 44.31
N PHE A 773 11.75 9.08 44.46
CA PHE A 773 10.92 10.28 44.39
C PHE A 773 11.66 11.44 43.72
N ASN A 774 10.95 12.17 42.85
CA ASN A 774 11.46 13.40 42.25
C ASN A 774 10.41 14.50 42.35
N GLU A 775 10.60 15.41 43.31
CA GLU A 775 9.64 16.49 43.59
C GLU A 775 9.39 17.39 42.36
N HIS A 776 10.41 17.63 41.54
CA HIS A 776 10.27 18.46 40.34
C HIS A 776 9.34 17.81 39.32
N THR A 777 9.51 16.52 39.05
CA THR A 777 8.63 15.76 38.16
C THR A 777 7.21 15.71 38.70
N ILE A 778 7.01 15.41 39.99
CA ILE A 778 5.66 15.36 40.58
C ILE A 778 4.96 16.73 40.52
N LYS A 779 5.69 17.82 40.75
CA LYS A 779 5.16 19.19 40.55
C LYS A 779 4.82 19.47 39.09
N ASN A 780 5.57 18.92 38.14
CA ASN A 780 5.25 19.02 36.72
C ASN A 780 3.99 18.22 36.36
N MET A 781 3.84 17.01 36.91
CA MET A 781 2.62 16.20 36.76
C MET A 781 1.39 16.94 37.25
N LEU A 782 1.46 17.60 38.42
CA LEU A 782 0.36 18.44 38.91
C LEU A 782 -0.02 19.56 37.93
N ARG A 783 0.95 20.17 37.24
CA ARG A 783 0.67 21.20 36.21
C ARG A 783 0.03 20.60 34.96
N ILE A 784 0.42 19.39 34.57
CA ILE A 784 -0.20 18.67 33.45
C ILE A 784 -1.65 18.33 33.79
N VAL A 785 -1.90 17.77 34.98
CA VAL A 785 -3.25 17.45 35.46
C VAL A 785 -4.13 18.70 35.55
N ASP A 786 -3.60 19.81 36.09
CA ASP A 786 -4.31 21.10 36.09
C ASP A 786 -4.61 21.58 34.66
N GLY A 787 -3.63 21.49 33.75
CA GLY A 787 -3.81 21.84 32.34
C GLY A 787 -4.90 21.03 31.65
N ALA A 788 -4.93 19.71 31.83
CA ALA A 788 -5.96 18.83 31.30
C ALA A 788 -7.33 19.13 31.91
N ARG A 789 -7.39 19.39 33.22
CA ARG A 789 -8.62 19.76 33.91
C ARG A 789 -9.19 21.06 33.37
N ARG A 790 -8.33 22.07 33.21
CA ARG A 790 -8.72 23.36 32.61
C ARG A 790 -9.11 23.21 31.16
N TYR A 791 -8.48 22.32 30.39
CA TYR A 791 -8.94 22.00 29.04
C TYR A 791 -10.39 21.51 29.06
N VAL A 792 -10.71 20.50 29.88
CA VAL A 792 -12.06 19.93 29.97
C VAL A 792 -13.10 21.01 30.32
N VAL A 793 -12.82 21.86 31.30
CA VAL A 793 -13.77 22.86 31.82
C VAL A 793 -13.87 24.12 30.95
N GLU A 794 -12.74 24.65 30.47
CA GLU A 794 -12.67 25.97 29.84
C GLU A 794 -12.75 25.92 28.32
N ARG A 795 -12.40 24.79 27.69
CA ARG A 795 -12.24 24.68 26.23
C ARG A 795 -12.93 23.46 25.62
N GLY A 796 -13.06 22.37 26.36
CA GLY A 796 -13.69 21.14 25.93
C GLY A 796 -15.12 21.36 25.46
N ARG A 797 -15.56 20.57 24.49
CA ARG A 797 -16.94 20.62 23.98
C ARG A 797 -17.86 19.81 24.89
N THR A 798 -18.20 20.38 26.04
CA THR A 798 -19.01 19.75 27.09
C THR A 798 -20.39 20.42 27.25
N GLN A 799 -20.80 21.24 26.28
CA GLN A 799 -22.07 21.95 26.30
C GLN A 799 -22.93 21.52 25.11
N TRP A 800 -24.07 20.90 25.40
CA TRP A 800 -25.05 20.48 24.39
C TRP A 800 -26.22 21.47 24.33
N ALA A 801 -26.79 21.65 23.13
CA ALA A 801 -27.87 22.62 22.89
C ALA A 801 -29.21 22.23 23.56
N GLY A 802 -29.33 21.00 24.06
CA GLY A 802 -30.51 20.49 24.77
C GLY A 802 -30.10 19.53 25.89
N SER A 803 -31.08 18.91 26.54
CA SER A 803 -30.82 17.88 27.54
C SER A 803 -30.29 16.60 26.88
N VAL A 804 -29.15 16.11 27.37
CA VAL A 804 -28.48 14.90 26.88
C VAL A 804 -28.41 13.86 28.00
N THR A 805 -28.59 12.60 27.63
CA THR A 805 -28.37 11.44 28.49
C THR A 805 -27.08 10.78 28.06
N HIS A 806 -26.04 10.87 28.89
CA HIS A 806 -24.74 10.25 28.62
C HIS A 806 -24.75 8.75 28.96
N ARG A 807 -23.72 8.01 28.53
CA ARG A 807 -23.56 6.58 28.82
C ARG A 807 -23.30 6.30 30.31
N HIS A 808 -22.76 7.29 31.03
CA HIS A 808 -22.56 7.22 32.47
C HIS A 808 -23.82 7.63 33.25
N THR A 809 -23.92 7.20 34.50
CA THR A 809 -25.04 7.52 35.39
C THR A 809 -24.83 8.78 36.23
N HIS A 810 -23.65 9.41 36.16
CA HIS A 810 -23.35 10.64 36.90
C HIS A 810 -24.28 11.79 36.46
N PRO A 811 -24.92 12.53 37.39
CA PRO A 811 -25.91 13.57 37.06
C PRO A 811 -25.31 14.84 36.48
N ASP A 812 -23.99 15.03 36.64
CA ASP A 812 -23.23 16.18 36.12
C ASP A 812 -22.10 15.66 35.24
N HIS A 813 -22.19 15.92 33.93
CA HIS A 813 -21.24 15.41 32.96
C HIS A 813 -19.83 15.99 33.13
N GLU A 814 -19.73 17.30 33.40
CA GLU A 814 -18.42 17.93 33.58
C GLU A 814 -17.72 17.39 34.85
N ALA A 815 -18.48 17.22 35.94
CA ALA A 815 -17.97 16.60 37.16
C ALA A 815 -17.50 15.15 36.94
N PHE A 816 -18.18 14.39 36.06
CA PHE A 816 -17.74 13.05 35.66
C PHE A 816 -16.39 13.09 34.92
N LEU A 817 -16.24 13.99 33.95
CA LEU A 817 -15.01 14.11 33.18
C LEU A 817 -13.80 14.54 34.04
N VAL A 818 -13.98 15.44 35.00
CA VAL A 818 -12.86 15.93 35.83
C VAL A 818 -12.54 15.05 37.04
N ALA A 819 -13.41 14.10 37.40
CA ALA A 819 -13.24 13.27 38.59
C ALA A 819 -11.89 12.52 38.64
N PRO A 820 -11.40 11.88 37.55
CA PRO A 820 -10.08 11.24 37.54
C PRO A 820 -8.92 12.24 37.70
N LEU A 821 -9.06 13.45 37.18
CA LEU A 821 -8.06 14.52 37.30
C LEU A 821 -7.98 15.07 38.73
N ASP A 822 -9.14 15.21 39.39
CA ASP A 822 -9.21 15.60 40.80
C ASP A 822 -8.65 14.50 41.72
N GLU A 823 -8.86 13.22 41.37
CA GLU A 823 -8.22 12.08 42.03
C GLU A 823 -6.70 12.14 41.92
N ALA A 824 -6.18 12.27 40.70
CA ALA A 824 -4.74 12.40 40.45
C ALA A 824 -4.12 13.59 41.20
N THR A 825 -4.80 14.73 41.25
CA THR A 825 -4.35 15.90 41.99
C THR A 825 -4.18 15.60 43.48
N ARG A 826 -5.14 14.90 44.09
CA ARG A 826 -5.05 14.48 45.50
C ARG A 826 -3.88 13.53 45.72
N THR A 827 -3.75 12.49 44.88
CA THR A 827 -2.69 11.48 44.99
C THR A 827 -1.30 12.10 44.87
N LEU A 828 -1.06 12.96 43.88
CA LEU A 828 0.22 13.64 43.68
C LEU A 828 0.53 14.63 44.81
N THR A 829 -0.48 15.31 45.35
CA THR A 829 -0.28 16.22 46.50
C THR A 829 0.08 15.44 47.76
N GLU A 830 -0.55 14.28 47.99
CA GLU A 830 -0.22 13.40 49.10
C GLU A 830 1.18 12.81 48.97
N LEU A 831 1.59 12.38 47.77
CA LEU A 831 2.96 11.95 47.47
C LEU A 831 4.01 13.01 47.81
N ILE A 832 3.75 14.29 47.52
CA ILE A 832 4.66 15.37 47.94
C ILE A 832 4.69 15.46 49.46
N ARG A 833 3.53 15.44 50.13
CA ARG A 833 3.45 15.57 51.59
C ARG A 833 4.22 14.46 52.29
N THR A 834 4.08 13.21 51.86
CA THR A 834 4.72 12.05 52.49
C THR A 834 6.24 12.05 52.35
N HIS A 835 6.79 12.61 51.26
CA HIS A 835 8.23 12.65 51.00
C HIS A 835 8.91 13.96 51.45
N THR A 836 8.13 14.99 51.79
CA THR A 836 8.66 16.29 52.27
C THR A 836 8.45 16.52 53.77
N SER A 837 7.60 15.72 54.42
CA SER A 837 7.46 15.63 55.88
C SER A 837 8.56 14.79 56.51
#